data_AF-A0A382AKY7-F1
#
_entry.id   AF-A0A382AKY7-F1
#
_cell.length_a   1.000
_cell.length_b   1.000
_cell.length_c   1.000
_cell.angle_alpha   90.00
_cell.angle_beta   90.00
_cell.angle_gamma   90.00
#
_symmetry.space_group_name_H-M   'P 1'
#
loop_
_entity.id
_entity.type
_entity.pdbx_description
1 polymer ?
#
loop_
_entity_poly.entity_id
_entity_poly.type
_entity_poly.pdbx_seq_one_letter_code
_entity_poly.pdbx_strand_id
1 'polypeptide(L)'
;MGQTLLFESFNIDDIEEAAGWSFIPDPDEYEPQTGEWQINSWETDFNNDPPSATYYWAPSMWETFDNPYEEHYMYSPIINVESETNVIVRFQIALDGYPSPEGHYNGMNVWYNSDGDDWIKVLNYEISSASGSTVDIYPRTESFYASIEQTLQLRWETYGTNSYYIDAWHIDNVRVDVIPSIQQNGSATIFSNNTDDSQKAIPGDIVSLEFTVPEPLAPGSPFVLINSTEASITNPSGLDYVAEYIVPDDATDGPIAFSIDFTTENGVSGPTCRNTTDGTNVLVDVTGPVTPTVTDNIISVGGNVFPGIWNTTNEQVQVDVLVPNDTAVIAFDYEVGNSISFVGNNGEINVPFNNNYLVSNQFTIEAYIKVNSTDTYQGFLDFGDYENTQKGFGFFLYGGGWRFYLKTTGTQKTDIEHAQASAPIDTWVHFAVRFQNGDLTLYRDGIPVDSKTGENGYEGSVDWNGFSDDMVLGSFDSDAGGGTKYFDGKIDEVRFWNIARSENEIKAYRAIGLNGDEDGLIGYWRFDEGTGTTVSDLSSINNSGVLLNGATWTQDSEFYFQEDVLDPLAIIGSKFQILSRIPENEFSLLGEKIVITEDHSNAGTLSLIALADEFEGMTDFAHTLSAEFSARLFDQAGNYADGNTSSTTLEIDIIANAPTTASIQSDNTFSHLAKTGDIVTVSMAYDEDVEVPDVTFHGNN
;
A
#
# COMPACT_ATOMS: atom_id res chain seq x y z
N MET A 1 10.38 -14.32 20.99
CA MET A 1 9.84 -13.76 22.23
C MET A 1 10.27 -12.31 22.25
N GLY A 2 9.32 -11.38 22.06
CA GLY A 2 9.55 -9.95 22.20
C GLY A 2 10.30 -9.64 23.50
N GLN A 3 11.42 -8.95 23.36
CA GLN A 3 12.26 -8.57 24.48
C GLN A 3 11.63 -7.38 25.19
N THR A 4 11.34 -7.50 26.48
CA THR A 4 10.99 -6.35 27.32
C THR A 4 12.28 -5.73 27.83
N LEU A 5 12.52 -4.46 27.48
CA LEU A 5 13.71 -3.69 27.88
C LEU A 5 13.54 -3.05 29.26
N LEU A 6 12.31 -2.63 29.58
CA LEU A 6 11.94 -2.06 30.88
C LEU A 6 10.53 -2.55 31.25
N PHE A 7 10.35 -2.90 32.52
CA PHE A 7 9.03 -3.08 33.12
C PHE A 7 9.11 -2.58 34.55
N GLU A 8 8.50 -1.42 34.80
CA GLU A 8 8.36 -0.80 36.10
C GLU A 8 6.88 -0.77 36.48
N SER A 9 6.58 -1.21 37.70
CA SER A 9 5.23 -1.24 38.27
C SER A 9 5.18 -0.52 39.62
N PHE A 10 6.23 0.25 39.93
CA PHE A 10 6.40 1.05 41.14
C PHE A 10 5.97 0.37 42.44
N ASN A 11 6.17 -0.96 42.51
CA ASN A 11 5.85 -1.84 43.64
C ASN A 11 6.86 -1.68 44.80
N ILE A 12 7.09 -0.44 45.19
CA ILE A 12 8.03 0.02 46.22
C ILE A 12 7.28 0.90 47.23
N ASP A 13 7.85 1.10 48.41
CA ASP A 13 7.21 1.88 49.48
C ASP A 13 7.65 3.35 49.49
N ASP A 14 8.75 3.69 48.81
CA ASP A 14 9.37 5.03 48.83
C ASP A 14 9.94 5.38 47.44
N ILE A 15 9.84 6.65 47.08
CA ILE A 15 10.32 7.18 45.80
C ILE A 15 11.85 7.14 45.69
N GLU A 16 12.57 7.29 46.81
CA GLU A 16 14.03 7.14 46.86
C GLU A 16 14.48 5.70 46.55
N GLU A 17 13.59 4.72 46.71
CA GLU A 17 13.86 3.30 46.45
C GLU A 17 13.58 2.91 44.98
N ALA A 18 13.09 3.84 44.16
CA ALA A 18 12.80 3.64 42.73
C ALA A 18 14.10 3.50 41.93
N ALA A 19 14.71 2.32 41.98
CA ALA A 19 16.04 2.08 41.44
C ALA A 19 16.18 2.49 39.97
N GLY A 20 17.03 3.48 39.71
CA GLY A 20 17.35 3.99 38.37
C GLY A 20 16.39 5.05 37.84
N TRP A 21 15.26 5.28 38.49
CA TRP A 21 14.40 6.44 38.24
C TRP A 21 14.97 7.68 38.92
N SER A 22 14.70 8.85 38.35
CA SER A 22 15.11 10.11 38.98
C SER A 22 14.00 11.13 38.92
N PHE A 23 13.81 11.82 40.03
CA PHE A 23 12.84 12.90 40.19
C PHE A 23 13.65 14.18 40.30
N ILE A 24 13.42 15.11 39.37
CA ILE A 24 14.22 16.33 39.24
C ILE A 24 13.28 17.55 39.21
N PRO A 25 13.50 18.56 40.06
CA PRO A 25 14.38 18.53 41.24
C PRO A 25 14.07 17.36 42.19
N ASP A 26 14.95 17.12 43.16
CA ASP A 26 14.60 16.20 44.25
C ASP A 26 13.28 16.69 44.88
N PRO A 27 12.26 15.82 45.10
CA PRO A 27 10.98 16.24 45.68
C PRO A 27 11.12 17.03 46.99
N ASP A 28 12.14 16.74 47.81
CA ASP A 28 12.43 17.50 49.03
C ASP A 28 12.91 18.94 48.78
N GLU A 29 13.36 19.24 47.56
CA GLU A 29 13.82 20.55 47.08
C GLU A 29 12.74 21.31 46.31
N TYR A 30 11.53 20.77 46.15
CA TYR A 30 10.44 21.46 45.48
C TYR A 30 10.10 22.79 46.17
N GLU A 31 9.82 23.80 45.35
CA GLU A 31 9.34 25.06 45.87
C GLU A 31 8.07 24.80 46.69
N PRO A 32 7.89 25.45 47.85
CA PRO A 32 6.70 25.21 48.64
C PRO A 32 5.43 25.50 47.81
N GLN A 33 4.45 24.62 47.90
CA GLN A 33 3.08 24.81 47.36
C GLN A 33 2.91 24.55 45.86
N THR A 34 3.76 23.70 45.27
CA THR A 34 3.70 23.31 43.85
C THR A 34 3.26 21.86 43.60
N GLY A 35 2.92 21.09 44.63
CA GLY A 35 2.74 19.63 44.55
C GLY A 35 4.07 18.89 44.47
N GLU A 36 4.02 17.56 44.60
CA GLU A 36 5.22 16.73 44.63
C GLU A 36 5.01 15.32 44.06
N TRP A 37 6.06 14.76 43.46
CA TRP A 37 6.14 13.35 43.09
C TRP A 37 6.34 12.51 44.37
N GLN A 38 5.55 11.45 44.51
CA GLN A 38 5.64 10.48 45.60
C GLN A 38 5.19 9.09 45.12
N ILE A 39 5.47 8.05 45.91
CA ILE A 39 4.86 6.73 45.71
C ILE A 39 3.57 6.66 46.52
N ASN A 40 2.45 6.41 45.85
CA ASN A 40 1.15 6.33 46.50
C ASN A 40 0.60 4.90 46.50
N SER A 41 0.43 4.35 47.70
CA SER A 41 -0.08 2.99 47.92
C SER A 41 -1.58 2.91 48.22
N TRP A 42 -2.34 4.00 48.07
CA TRP A 42 -3.78 4.01 48.33
C TRP A 42 -4.57 3.54 47.12
N GLU A 43 -5.44 2.56 47.34
CA GLU A 43 -6.39 2.09 46.34
C GLU A 43 -7.55 3.09 46.20
N THR A 44 -7.75 3.59 44.99
CA THR A 44 -8.84 4.50 44.61
C THR A 44 -9.41 4.11 43.25
N ASP A 45 -10.48 4.76 42.81
CA ASP A 45 -11.02 4.56 41.44
C ASP A 45 -10.01 5.00 40.35
N PHE A 46 -9.00 5.80 40.71
CA PHE A 46 -7.94 6.31 39.82
C PHE A 46 -6.58 5.63 40.03
N ASN A 47 -6.40 4.91 41.14
CA ASN A 47 -5.20 4.14 41.47
C ASN A 47 -5.62 2.71 41.82
N ASN A 48 -5.91 1.92 40.78
CA ASN A 48 -6.51 0.59 40.92
C ASN A 48 -5.49 -0.55 41.08
N ASP A 49 -4.19 -0.27 40.91
CA ASP A 49 -3.08 -1.21 41.14
C ASP A 49 -1.94 -0.54 41.94
N PRO A 50 -2.20 -0.03 43.16
CA PRO A 50 -1.17 0.63 43.95
C PRO A 50 -0.10 -0.38 44.43
N PRO A 51 1.16 0.06 44.67
CA PRO A 51 1.63 1.44 44.62
C PRO A 51 1.94 1.97 43.22
N SER A 52 1.77 3.27 43.01
CA SER A 52 2.07 3.95 41.73
C SER A 52 2.88 5.23 41.91
N ALA A 53 3.65 5.61 40.89
CA ALA A 53 4.31 6.91 40.83
C ALA A 53 3.23 7.99 40.67
N THR A 54 3.10 8.84 41.69
CA THR A 54 1.99 9.77 41.80
C THR A 54 2.51 11.19 41.94
N TYR A 55 2.06 12.09 41.07
CA TYR A 55 2.21 13.51 41.32
C TYR A 55 1.00 13.99 42.12
N TYR A 56 1.20 14.22 43.41
CA TYR A 56 0.15 14.61 44.33
C TYR A 56 0.08 16.12 44.44
N TRP A 57 -1.15 16.66 44.50
CA TRP A 57 -1.36 18.11 44.55
C TRP A 57 -0.63 18.80 45.70
N ALA A 58 -0.49 18.15 46.86
CA ALA A 58 0.02 18.76 48.08
C ALA A 58 1.55 18.63 48.17
N PRO A 59 2.26 19.66 48.69
CA PRO A 59 1.71 20.92 49.21
C PRO A 59 1.20 21.83 48.08
N SER A 60 0.08 22.53 48.27
CA SER A 60 -0.39 23.60 47.35
C SER A 60 -1.04 24.77 48.10
N MET A 61 -1.36 25.84 47.37
CA MET A 61 -2.22 26.93 47.85
C MET A 61 -3.49 27.07 47.02
N TRP A 62 -4.61 27.26 47.70
CA TRP A 62 -5.92 27.48 47.10
C TRP A 62 -5.98 28.81 46.30
N GLU A 63 -6.47 28.77 45.05
CA GLU A 63 -6.82 29.92 44.20
C GLU A 63 -5.71 30.99 44.02
N THR A 64 -4.47 30.58 43.72
CA THR A 64 -3.37 31.51 43.39
C THR A 64 -2.60 31.10 42.14
N PHE A 65 -2.03 32.09 41.43
CA PHE A 65 -1.08 31.94 40.32
C PHE A 65 0.38 32.09 40.75
N ASP A 66 0.64 32.34 42.03
CA ASP A 66 1.96 32.73 42.53
C ASP A 66 2.96 31.56 42.55
N ASN A 67 2.51 30.31 42.38
CA ASN A 67 3.33 29.10 42.44
C ASN A 67 3.00 28.13 41.29
N PRO A 68 3.35 28.48 40.05
CA PRO A 68 3.33 27.50 38.96
C PRO A 68 4.31 26.37 39.26
N TYR A 69 4.01 25.16 38.80
CA TYR A 69 4.75 23.93 39.14
C TYR A 69 5.36 23.25 37.90
N GLU A 70 5.86 24.06 36.99
CA GLU A 70 6.60 23.57 35.84
C GLU A 70 7.96 23.00 36.28
N GLU A 71 8.60 22.22 35.41
CA GLU A 71 9.91 21.62 35.64
C GLU A 71 9.99 20.54 36.73
N HIS A 72 8.86 19.94 37.09
CA HIS A 72 8.79 18.81 38.01
C HIS A 72 8.77 17.50 37.22
N TYR A 73 9.94 16.88 37.11
CA TYR A 73 10.20 15.77 36.20
C TYR A 73 10.30 14.43 36.90
N MET A 74 9.74 13.39 36.28
CA MET A 74 10.08 11.99 36.54
C MET A 74 10.77 11.43 35.30
N TYR A 75 12.00 10.94 35.46
CA TYR A 75 12.79 10.32 34.40
C TYR A 75 12.91 8.81 34.63
N SER A 76 12.78 8.04 33.56
CA SER A 76 13.15 6.63 33.57
C SER A 76 14.68 6.46 33.68
N PRO A 77 15.15 5.25 34.04
CA PRO A 77 16.53 4.85 33.77
C PRO A 77 16.85 5.00 32.28
N ILE A 78 18.14 5.18 31.97
CA ILE A 78 18.64 5.09 30.59
C ILE A 78 18.63 3.61 30.19
N ILE A 79 17.79 3.27 29.22
CA ILE A 79 17.69 1.96 28.61
C ILE A 79 18.73 1.88 27.50
N ASN A 80 19.47 0.78 27.38
CA ASN A 80 20.52 0.61 26.37
C ASN A 80 20.15 -0.55 25.42
N VAL A 81 20.39 -0.36 24.11
CA VAL A 81 20.24 -1.38 23.07
C VAL A 81 21.55 -1.57 22.30
N GLU A 82 21.78 -2.75 21.72
CA GLU A 82 23.03 -3.07 21.00
C GLU A 82 23.03 -2.60 19.54
N SER A 83 21.85 -2.29 18.99
CA SER A 83 21.63 -1.85 17.63
C SER A 83 20.30 -1.09 17.53
N GLU A 84 20.08 -0.44 16.38
CA GLU A 84 18.83 0.26 16.10
C GLU A 84 17.61 -0.64 16.36
N THR A 85 16.75 -0.21 17.27
CA THR A 85 15.64 -0.98 17.83
C THR A 85 14.40 -0.12 17.89
N ASN A 86 13.31 -0.61 17.29
CA ASN A 86 12.00 0.02 17.45
C ASN A 86 11.29 -0.57 18.67
N VAL A 87 10.74 0.30 19.51
CA VAL A 87 10.02 -0.09 20.73
C VAL A 87 8.65 0.54 20.78
N ILE A 88 7.77 -0.12 21.52
CA ILE A 88 6.52 0.46 21.97
C ILE A 88 6.62 0.68 23.47
N VAL A 89 6.42 1.93 23.87
CA VAL A 89 6.31 2.33 25.26
C VAL A 89 4.83 2.24 25.63
N ARG A 90 4.53 1.61 26.77
CA ARG A 90 3.20 1.55 27.36
C ARG A 90 3.28 1.97 28.81
N PHE A 91 2.27 2.68 29.29
CA PHE A 91 2.16 3.00 30.71
C PHE A 91 0.70 3.24 31.05
N GLN A 92 0.32 2.92 32.26
CA GLN A 92 -0.96 3.30 32.81
C GLN A 92 -0.91 4.78 33.22
N ILE A 93 -1.97 5.52 32.92
CA ILE A 93 -2.19 6.88 33.40
C ILE A 93 -3.59 7.00 33.99
N ALA A 94 -3.70 7.79 35.05
CA ALA A 94 -4.96 8.30 35.56
C ALA A 94 -4.79 9.72 36.09
N LEU A 95 -5.90 10.45 36.13
CA LEU A 95 -6.02 11.78 36.70
C LEU A 95 -7.31 11.84 37.53
N ASP A 96 -7.15 12.15 38.81
CA ASP A 96 -8.23 12.65 39.65
C ASP A 96 -8.12 14.18 39.67
N GLY A 97 -8.99 14.86 38.92
CA GLY A 97 -8.89 16.29 38.68
C GLY A 97 -10.01 17.05 39.40
N TYR A 98 -9.79 18.33 39.72
CA TYR A 98 -10.87 19.24 40.11
C TYR A 98 -11.11 20.28 39.01
N PRO A 99 -12.34 20.83 38.91
CA PRO A 99 -12.58 21.99 38.07
C PRO A 99 -11.64 23.13 38.47
N SER A 100 -10.76 23.54 37.55
CA SER A 100 -9.95 24.73 37.73
C SER A 100 -10.80 26.00 37.50
N PRO A 101 -10.49 27.15 38.13
CA PRO A 101 -11.14 28.43 37.84
C PRO A 101 -10.58 29.09 36.59
N GLU A 102 -11.33 30.02 35.98
CA GLU A 102 -10.89 30.76 34.79
C GLU A 102 -9.47 31.32 34.95
N GLY A 103 -8.63 31.10 33.93
CA GLY A 103 -7.23 31.50 33.92
C GLY A 103 -6.27 30.43 34.43
N HIS A 104 -6.74 29.43 35.19
CA HIS A 104 -5.91 28.30 35.61
C HIS A 104 -5.87 27.18 34.56
N TYR A 105 -4.67 26.69 34.31
CA TYR A 105 -4.40 25.47 33.55
C TYR A 105 -3.42 24.59 34.30
N ASN A 106 -3.48 23.28 34.05
CA ASN A 106 -2.68 22.22 34.67
C ASN A 106 -2.49 21.06 33.70
N GLY A 107 -1.43 20.28 33.81
CA GLY A 107 -1.21 19.23 32.84
C GLY A 107 0.02 18.36 33.09
N MET A 108 0.22 17.43 32.15
CA MET A 108 1.35 16.52 32.08
C MET A 108 1.83 16.42 30.63
N ASN A 109 3.13 16.63 30.39
CA ASN A 109 3.80 16.28 29.14
C ASN A 109 4.51 14.94 29.31
N VAL A 110 4.50 14.12 28.25
CA VAL A 110 5.31 12.90 28.17
C VAL A 110 6.29 13.06 27.00
N TRP A 111 7.53 12.68 27.26
CA TRP A 111 8.64 12.83 26.33
C TRP A 111 9.48 11.57 26.24
N TYR A 112 10.19 11.42 25.12
CA TYR A 112 11.33 10.52 25.06
C TYR A 112 12.55 11.22 24.46
N ASN A 113 13.70 10.62 24.72
CA ASN A 113 14.98 10.99 24.16
C ASN A 113 15.70 9.73 23.67
N SER A 114 16.25 9.78 22.46
CA SER A 114 17.22 8.78 21.97
C SER A 114 18.60 9.41 21.98
N ASP A 115 19.59 8.70 22.52
CA ASP A 115 21.02 9.02 22.34
C ASP A 115 21.52 10.38 22.84
N GLY A 116 20.75 11.03 23.73
CA GLY A 116 21.08 12.34 24.26
C GLY A 116 20.80 13.50 23.29
N ASP A 117 19.98 13.26 22.25
CA ASP A 117 19.52 14.28 21.29
C ASP A 117 18.48 15.24 21.91
N ASP A 118 17.67 15.92 21.10
CA ASP A 118 16.57 16.74 21.60
C ASP A 118 15.45 15.86 22.20
N TRP A 119 14.75 16.39 23.22
CA TRP A 119 13.57 15.73 23.78
C TRP A 119 12.38 15.87 22.83
N ILE A 120 11.74 14.76 22.50
CA ILE A 120 10.57 14.71 21.62
C ILE A 120 9.32 14.60 22.49
N LYS A 121 8.41 15.59 22.41
CA LYS A 121 7.13 15.56 23.13
C LYS A 121 6.20 14.60 22.41
N VAL A 122 5.81 13.53 23.08
CA VAL A 122 4.90 12.51 22.49
C VAL A 122 3.48 12.65 22.98
N LEU A 123 3.24 13.18 24.18
CA LEU A 123 1.88 13.41 24.69
C LEU A 123 1.82 14.73 25.46
N ASN A 124 0.69 15.42 25.36
CA ASN A 124 0.36 16.61 26.13
C ASN A 124 -1.07 16.48 26.65
N TYR A 125 -1.21 16.42 27.96
CA TYR A 125 -2.49 16.59 28.63
C TYR A 125 -2.53 17.99 29.19
N GLU A 126 -3.47 18.81 28.72
CA GLU A 126 -3.78 20.10 29.32
C GLU A 126 -5.22 20.08 29.83
N ILE A 127 -5.38 20.49 31.08
CA ILE A 127 -6.62 20.69 31.79
C ILE A 127 -6.75 22.20 31.97
N SER A 128 -7.68 22.81 31.26
CA SER A 128 -7.99 24.23 31.42
C SER A 128 -9.47 24.43 31.75
N SER A 129 -9.73 25.45 32.56
CA SER A 129 -11.02 25.77 33.15
C SER A 129 -12.05 26.38 32.23
N ALA A 130 -11.79 26.47 30.92
CA ALA A 130 -12.75 27.08 30.00
C ALA A 130 -14.14 26.40 30.06
N SER A 131 -14.24 25.17 30.57
CA SER A 131 -15.48 24.38 30.63
C SER A 131 -16.18 24.29 31.99
N GLY A 132 -15.52 24.67 33.11
CA GLY A 132 -16.09 24.58 34.47
C GLY A 132 -16.44 23.16 34.95
N SER A 133 -16.00 22.10 34.25
CA SER A 133 -16.30 20.70 34.57
C SER A 133 -15.07 19.99 35.13
N THR A 134 -15.30 18.93 35.92
CA THR A 134 -14.24 18.03 36.37
C THR A 134 -13.65 17.30 35.17
N VAL A 135 -12.32 17.26 35.06
CA VAL A 135 -11.62 16.48 34.03
C VAL A 135 -10.94 15.32 34.72
N ASP A 136 -11.62 14.18 34.67
CA ASP A 136 -11.11 12.92 35.20
C ASP A 136 -10.60 12.06 34.05
N ILE A 137 -9.42 11.47 34.23
CA ILE A 137 -8.91 10.42 33.37
C ILE A 137 -8.91 9.15 34.20
N TYR A 138 -9.93 8.32 34.01
CA TYR A 138 -9.96 6.99 34.62
C TYR A 138 -8.76 6.16 34.14
N PRO A 139 -8.31 5.18 34.96
CA PRO A 139 -7.18 4.33 34.63
C PRO A 139 -7.27 3.74 33.22
N ARG A 140 -6.28 4.07 32.40
CA ARG A 140 -6.15 3.55 31.04
C ARG A 140 -4.69 3.39 30.65
N THR A 141 -4.44 2.54 29.67
CA THR A 141 -3.11 2.36 29.10
C THR A 141 -2.90 3.35 27.97
N GLU A 142 -1.85 4.16 28.09
CA GLU A 142 -1.30 4.96 27.00
C GLU A 142 -0.14 4.23 26.34
N SER A 143 0.10 4.55 25.08
CA SER A 143 1.21 3.98 24.33
C SER A 143 1.73 4.92 23.26
N PHE A 144 3.02 4.78 22.93
CA PHE A 144 3.62 5.44 21.78
C PHE A 144 4.79 4.63 21.25
N TYR A 145 5.13 4.88 19.99
CA TYR A 145 6.27 4.26 19.31
C TYR A 145 7.52 5.11 19.48
N ALA A 146 8.67 4.48 19.63
CA ALA A 146 9.97 5.14 19.61
C ALA A 146 11.00 4.30 18.83
N SER A 147 11.85 4.97 18.06
CA SER A 147 13.04 4.36 17.47
C SER A 147 14.25 4.71 18.33
N ILE A 148 15.10 3.72 18.61
CA ILE A 148 16.25 3.82 19.51
C ILE A 148 17.50 3.44 18.72
N GLU A 149 18.55 4.27 18.67
CA GLU A 149 19.83 3.84 18.10
C GLU A 149 20.66 3.07 19.14
N GLN A 150 20.99 3.71 20.29
CA GLN A 150 21.77 3.08 21.36
C GLN A 150 21.12 3.24 22.74
N THR A 151 20.47 4.37 23.03
CA THR A 151 19.87 4.63 24.34
C THR A 151 18.49 5.25 24.24
N LEU A 152 17.61 4.90 25.19
CA LEU A 152 16.29 5.52 25.37
C LEU A 152 16.14 6.02 26.80
N GLN A 153 15.62 7.24 26.96
CA GLN A 153 15.15 7.75 28.23
C GLN A 153 13.75 8.36 28.08
N LEU A 154 12.88 8.08 29.05
CA LEU A 154 11.51 8.60 29.12
C LEU A 154 11.43 9.70 30.18
N ARG A 155 10.54 10.68 29.97
CA ARG A 155 10.29 11.76 30.93
C ARG A 155 8.82 12.13 31.00
N TRP A 156 8.31 12.23 32.22
CA TRP A 156 7.05 12.87 32.53
C TRP A 156 7.33 14.22 33.17
N GLU A 157 6.66 15.25 32.71
CA GLU A 157 6.81 16.62 33.17
C GLU A 157 5.43 17.15 33.56
N THR A 158 5.24 17.42 34.84
CA THR A 158 4.05 18.16 35.27
C THR A 158 4.25 19.65 35.04
N TYR A 159 3.15 20.33 34.74
CA TYR A 159 3.14 21.76 34.54
C TYR A 159 1.77 22.32 34.89
N GLY A 160 1.72 23.60 35.22
CA GLY A 160 0.47 24.25 35.52
C GLY A 160 0.64 25.47 36.41
N THR A 161 -0.47 26.16 36.57
CA THR A 161 -0.57 27.39 37.36
C THR A 161 -0.83 27.14 38.83
N ASN A 162 -1.44 26.00 39.17
CA ASN A 162 -1.77 25.64 40.53
C ASN A 162 -2.10 24.14 40.68
N SER A 163 -1.23 23.41 41.37
CA SER A 163 -1.38 21.96 41.57
C SER A 163 -2.61 21.60 42.40
N TYR A 164 -3.22 22.54 43.12
CA TYR A 164 -4.45 22.28 43.88
C TYR A 164 -5.56 21.63 43.05
N TYR A 165 -5.66 21.94 41.76
CA TYR A 165 -6.73 21.42 40.90
C TYR A 165 -6.39 20.09 40.21
N ILE A 166 -5.26 19.48 40.54
CA ILE A 166 -4.89 18.13 40.10
C ILE A 166 -4.69 17.26 41.34
N ASP A 167 -5.75 16.65 41.89
CA ASP A 167 -5.66 15.85 43.14
C ASP A 167 -4.51 14.85 43.03
N ALA A 168 -4.52 14.05 41.97
CA ALA A 168 -3.39 13.19 41.66
C ALA A 168 -3.28 12.86 40.17
N TRP A 169 -2.06 12.92 39.64
CA TRP A 169 -1.68 12.14 38.46
C TRP A 169 -1.07 10.83 38.90
N HIS A 170 -1.58 9.71 38.40
CA HIS A 170 -0.99 8.39 38.61
C HIS A 170 -0.33 7.90 37.32
N ILE A 171 0.92 7.46 37.43
CA ILE A 171 1.66 6.78 36.37
C ILE A 171 2.13 5.43 36.91
N ASP A 172 1.84 4.37 36.18
CA ASP A 172 2.24 3.02 36.58
C ASP A 172 2.44 2.08 35.40
N ASN A 173 2.90 0.86 35.65
CA ASN A 173 3.03 -0.22 34.68
C ASN A 173 3.78 0.22 33.40
N VAL A 174 4.84 1.03 33.58
CA VAL A 174 5.69 1.54 32.50
C VAL A 174 6.47 0.37 31.90
N ARG A 175 6.17 0.07 30.64
CA ARG A 175 6.76 -1.05 29.90
C ARG A 175 7.34 -0.55 28.59
N VAL A 176 8.55 -1.01 28.28
CA VAL A 176 9.21 -0.78 26.99
C VAL A 176 9.47 -2.14 26.37
N ASP A 177 8.72 -2.44 25.31
CA ASP A 177 8.84 -3.70 24.58
C ASP A 177 9.46 -3.46 23.20
N VAL A 178 10.45 -4.28 22.84
CA VAL A 178 10.94 -4.37 21.47
C VAL A 178 9.81 -4.81 20.57
N ILE A 179 9.60 -4.07 19.48
CA ILE A 179 8.60 -4.39 18.48
C ILE A 179 9.21 -5.39 17.50
N PRO A 180 8.67 -6.61 17.37
CA PRO A 180 9.16 -7.57 16.40
C PRO A 180 8.91 -7.05 14.98
N SER A 181 9.88 -7.26 14.08
CA SER A 181 9.82 -6.82 12.69
C SER A 181 10.23 -7.95 11.76
N ILE A 182 9.48 -8.13 10.67
CA ILE A 182 9.83 -9.06 9.58
C ILE A 182 11.15 -8.62 8.92
N GLN A 183 11.39 -7.30 8.80
CA GLN A 183 12.62 -6.76 8.20
C GLN A 183 13.88 -7.07 9.01
N GLN A 184 13.77 -7.12 10.34
CA GLN A 184 14.93 -7.35 11.20
C GLN A 184 15.15 -8.84 11.51
N ASN A 185 14.08 -9.59 11.78
CA ASN A 185 14.15 -10.95 12.32
C ASN A 185 13.19 -11.94 11.63
N GLY A 186 12.81 -11.65 10.39
CA GLY A 186 11.98 -12.50 9.54
C GLY A 186 12.51 -12.60 8.12
N SER A 187 11.64 -12.96 7.19
CA SER A 187 11.93 -12.91 5.75
C SER A 187 10.67 -12.61 4.96
N ALA A 188 10.80 -12.00 3.77
CA ALA A 188 9.72 -11.80 2.82
C ALA A 188 10.29 -11.84 1.39
N THR A 189 9.69 -12.66 0.53
CA THR A 189 10.07 -12.91 -0.86
C THR A 189 8.81 -12.98 -1.73
N ILE A 190 8.82 -12.34 -2.89
CA ILE A 190 7.68 -12.33 -3.83
C ILE A 190 8.08 -12.84 -5.21
N PHE A 191 7.23 -13.64 -5.84
CA PHE A 191 7.41 -14.16 -7.20
C PHE A 191 6.06 -14.48 -7.85
N SER A 192 6.04 -14.67 -9.16
CA SER A 192 4.88 -15.14 -9.92
C SER A 192 5.07 -16.57 -10.42
N ASN A 193 3.97 -17.22 -10.81
CA ASN A 193 3.98 -18.49 -11.53
C ASN A 193 4.18 -18.36 -13.04
N ASN A 194 4.50 -17.15 -13.54
CA ASN A 194 4.69 -16.91 -14.97
C ASN A 194 5.86 -17.74 -15.50
N THR A 195 5.65 -18.43 -16.62
CA THR A 195 6.62 -19.40 -17.16
C THR A 195 7.75 -18.77 -17.96
N ASP A 196 7.57 -17.53 -18.45
CA ASP A 196 8.59 -16.79 -19.18
C ASP A 196 9.55 -16.07 -18.21
N ASP A 197 9.02 -15.45 -17.15
CA ASP A 197 9.80 -14.80 -16.08
C ASP A 197 9.01 -14.72 -14.76
N SER A 198 9.53 -15.31 -13.67
CA SER A 198 8.90 -15.29 -12.34
C SER A 198 8.87 -13.91 -11.67
N GLN A 199 9.50 -12.89 -12.26
CA GLN A 199 9.39 -11.49 -11.83
C GLN A 199 8.40 -10.68 -12.67
N LYS A 200 7.72 -11.32 -13.63
CA LYS A 200 6.65 -10.70 -14.44
C LYS A 200 5.31 -11.39 -14.17
N ALA A 201 4.20 -10.70 -14.35
CA ALA A 201 2.88 -11.29 -14.25
C ALA A 201 1.93 -10.68 -15.29
N ILE A 202 1.06 -11.51 -15.87
CA ILE A 202 -0.05 -11.09 -16.73
C ILE A 202 -1.38 -11.53 -16.10
N PRO A 203 -2.54 -11.04 -16.57
CA PRO A 203 -3.82 -11.50 -16.05
C PRO A 203 -3.97 -13.03 -16.03
N GLY A 204 -4.41 -13.56 -14.90
CA GLY A 204 -4.52 -15.00 -14.62
C GLY A 204 -3.27 -15.64 -13.98
N ASP A 205 -2.13 -14.97 -13.97
CA ASP A 205 -0.97 -15.42 -13.20
C ASP A 205 -1.23 -15.31 -11.70
N ILE A 206 -0.59 -16.19 -10.92
CA ILE A 206 -0.60 -16.20 -9.47
C ILE A 206 0.70 -15.60 -8.97
N VAL A 207 0.58 -14.58 -8.13
CA VAL A 207 1.67 -13.94 -7.41
C VAL A 207 1.68 -14.44 -5.99
N SER A 208 2.80 -15.01 -5.57
CA SER A 208 3.01 -15.62 -4.27
C SER A 208 3.99 -14.78 -3.46
N LEU A 209 3.55 -14.37 -2.27
CA LEU A 209 4.36 -13.72 -1.24
C LEU A 209 4.63 -14.73 -0.13
N GLU A 210 5.86 -15.22 -0.05
CA GLU A 210 6.32 -16.10 1.02
C GLU A 210 7.00 -15.26 2.10
N PHE A 211 6.65 -15.46 3.37
CA PHE A 211 7.24 -14.71 4.46
C PHE A 211 7.34 -15.51 5.76
N THR A 212 8.38 -15.21 6.54
CA THR A 212 8.59 -15.73 7.89
C THR A 212 8.39 -14.61 8.88
N VAL A 213 7.49 -14.79 9.85
CA VAL A 213 7.31 -13.84 10.94
C VAL A 213 8.33 -14.05 12.05
N PRO A 214 8.70 -13.01 12.81
CA PRO A 214 9.76 -13.10 13.82
C PRO A 214 9.38 -13.96 15.04
N GLU A 215 8.08 -14.18 15.29
CA GLU A 215 7.58 -15.00 16.40
C GLU A 215 6.11 -15.42 16.22
N PRO A 216 5.58 -16.34 17.05
CA PRO A 216 4.18 -16.78 16.96
C PRO A 216 3.16 -15.64 17.06
N LEU A 217 2.09 -15.74 16.27
CA LEU A 217 1.09 -14.69 16.09
C LEU A 217 -0.21 -14.98 16.86
N ALA A 218 -0.90 -13.92 17.24
CA ALA A 218 -2.23 -14.01 17.85
C ALA A 218 -3.27 -14.58 16.84
N PRO A 219 -4.37 -15.19 17.31
CA PRO A 219 -5.47 -15.60 16.44
C PRO A 219 -6.00 -14.44 15.58
N GLY A 220 -6.17 -14.68 14.28
CA GLY A 220 -6.60 -13.64 13.32
C GLY A 220 -5.46 -12.81 12.72
N SER A 221 -4.21 -13.13 13.05
CA SER A 221 -2.99 -12.58 12.43
C SER A 221 -2.24 -13.71 11.69
N PRO A 222 -1.52 -13.43 10.58
CA PRO A 222 -1.29 -12.13 9.95
C PRO A 222 -2.45 -11.70 9.04
N PHE A 223 -2.43 -10.44 8.61
CA PHE A 223 -3.28 -9.88 7.57
C PHE A 223 -2.40 -9.35 6.44
N VAL A 224 -2.72 -9.72 5.21
CA VAL A 224 -1.87 -9.41 4.04
C VAL A 224 -2.71 -8.79 2.95
N LEU A 225 -2.24 -7.66 2.43
CA LEU A 225 -2.75 -7.05 1.21
C LEU A 225 -1.71 -7.21 0.11
N ILE A 226 -2.15 -7.58 -1.09
CA ILE A 226 -1.34 -7.56 -2.31
C ILE A 226 -2.11 -6.71 -3.31
N ASN A 227 -1.47 -5.65 -3.81
CA ASN A 227 -2.06 -4.64 -4.67
C ASN A 227 -3.42 -4.11 -4.14
N SER A 228 -3.42 -3.68 -2.88
CA SER A 228 -4.61 -3.20 -2.14
C SER A 228 -5.77 -4.19 -2.02
N THR A 229 -5.55 -5.48 -2.33
CA THR A 229 -6.55 -6.54 -2.24
C THR A 229 -6.18 -7.51 -1.12
N GLU A 230 -7.17 -7.93 -0.31
CA GLU A 230 -6.95 -8.96 0.71
C GLU A 230 -6.51 -10.28 0.07
N ALA A 231 -5.30 -10.71 0.41
CA ALA A 231 -4.71 -11.93 -0.11
C ALA A 231 -5.14 -13.14 0.72
N SER A 232 -5.32 -14.29 0.06
CA SER A 232 -5.57 -15.55 0.76
C SER A 232 -4.28 -16.05 1.39
N ILE A 233 -4.30 -16.32 2.71
CA ILE A 233 -3.11 -16.71 3.48
C ILE A 233 -3.19 -18.19 3.87
N THR A 234 -2.06 -18.89 3.75
CA THR A 234 -1.85 -20.24 4.30
C THR A 234 -0.62 -20.27 5.21
N ASN A 235 -0.64 -21.12 6.25
CA ASN A 235 0.52 -21.39 7.10
C ASN A 235 1.01 -22.83 6.81
N PRO A 236 2.03 -23.00 5.95
CA PRO A 236 2.59 -24.32 5.68
C PRO A 236 3.27 -24.95 6.91
N SER A 237 3.99 -24.17 7.71
CA SER A 237 4.60 -24.63 8.95
C SER A 237 5.12 -23.51 9.85
N GLY A 238 4.89 -23.64 11.15
CA GLY A 238 5.60 -22.83 12.16
C GLY A 238 5.37 -21.32 11.98
N LEU A 239 6.45 -20.61 11.67
CA LEU A 239 6.46 -19.15 11.48
C LEU A 239 6.37 -18.74 10.00
N ASP A 240 6.26 -19.71 9.09
CA ASP A 240 6.24 -19.47 7.65
C ASP A 240 4.80 -19.38 7.15
N TYR A 241 4.56 -18.40 6.28
CA TYR A 241 3.27 -18.07 5.69
C TYR A 241 3.43 -17.84 4.19
N VAL A 242 2.36 -18.13 3.44
CA VAL A 242 2.26 -17.84 2.01
C VAL A 242 0.95 -17.09 1.78
N ALA A 243 1.04 -15.94 1.13
CA ALA A 243 -0.11 -15.20 0.63
C ALA A 243 -0.13 -15.25 -0.90
N GLU A 244 -1.30 -15.49 -1.49
CA GLU A 244 -1.46 -15.58 -2.94
C GLU A 244 -2.45 -14.54 -3.46
N TYR A 245 -2.12 -13.97 -4.62
CA TYR A 245 -2.92 -13.01 -5.38
C TYR A 245 -3.00 -13.44 -6.84
N ILE A 246 -4.20 -13.44 -7.41
CA ILE A 246 -4.40 -13.71 -8.84
C ILE A 246 -4.52 -12.37 -9.54
N VAL A 247 -3.67 -12.13 -10.55
CA VAL A 247 -3.73 -10.89 -11.34
C VAL A 247 -5.07 -10.83 -12.09
N PRO A 248 -5.90 -9.81 -11.86
CA PRO A 248 -7.23 -9.73 -12.47
C PRO A 248 -7.15 -9.27 -13.94
N ASP A 249 -8.24 -9.48 -14.69
CA ASP A 249 -8.35 -9.12 -16.12
C ASP A 249 -8.28 -7.60 -16.37
N ASP A 250 -8.59 -6.78 -15.36
CA ASP A 250 -8.58 -5.33 -15.38
C ASP A 250 -7.37 -4.72 -14.65
N ALA A 251 -6.32 -5.52 -14.40
CA ALA A 251 -5.08 -5.03 -13.83
C ALA A 251 -4.43 -3.95 -14.71
N THR A 252 -3.64 -3.08 -14.07
CA THR A 252 -2.80 -2.08 -14.72
C THR A 252 -1.33 -2.50 -14.67
N ASP A 253 -0.52 -1.96 -15.59
CA ASP A 253 0.93 -2.19 -15.57
C ASP A 253 1.58 -1.62 -14.31
N GLY A 254 2.67 -2.25 -13.87
CA GLY A 254 3.53 -1.75 -12.81
C GLY A 254 3.84 -2.78 -11.72
N PRO A 255 4.74 -2.44 -10.78
CA PRO A 255 5.14 -3.37 -9.74
C PRO A 255 4.02 -3.63 -8.72
N ILE A 256 4.03 -4.85 -8.19
CA ILE A 256 3.09 -5.25 -7.14
C ILE A 256 3.56 -4.69 -5.80
N ALA A 257 2.69 -3.88 -5.19
CA ALA A 257 2.81 -3.50 -3.81
C ALA A 257 2.19 -4.58 -2.90
N PHE A 258 2.72 -4.72 -1.68
CA PHE A 258 2.08 -5.53 -0.64
C PHE A 258 2.22 -4.89 0.73
N SER A 259 1.42 -5.35 1.69
CA SER A 259 1.60 -5.06 3.10
C SER A 259 1.35 -6.31 3.94
N ILE A 260 2.20 -6.54 4.94
CA ILE A 260 2.02 -7.58 5.94
C ILE A 260 1.86 -6.89 7.30
N ASP A 261 0.67 -6.97 7.86
CA ASP A 261 0.37 -6.55 9.21
C ASP A 261 0.23 -7.77 10.11
N PHE A 262 0.83 -7.70 11.30
CA PHE A 262 0.75 -8.80 12.24
C PHE A 262 0.71 -8.33 13.69
N THR A 263 0.21 -9.20 14.54
CA THR A 263 0.15 -9.05 16.00
C THR A 263 0.64 -10.35 16.63
N THR A 264 1.58 -10.25 17.56
CA THR A 264 2.20 -11.40 18.23
C THR A 264 1.24 -12.02 19.24
N GLU A 265 1.49 -13.25 19.69
CA GLU A 265 0.66 -13.90 20.73
C GLU A 265 0.54 -13.07 22.03
N ASN A 266 1.53 -12.22 22.32
CA ASN A 266 1.53 -11.32 23.48
C ASN A 266 0.78 -10.00 23.24
N GLY A 267 0.09 -9.84 22.11
CA GLY A 267 -0.70 -8.64 21.78
C GLY A 267 0.13 -7.45 21.30
N VAL A 268 1.38 -7.64 20.89
CA VAL A 268 2.22 -6.57 20.35
C VAL A 268 2.08 -6.54 18.82
N SER A 269 1.54 -5.45 18.29
CA SER A 269 1.50 -5.18 16.84
C SER A 269 2.91 -4.86 16.32
N GLY A 270 3.37 -5.59 15.30
CA GLY A 270 4.60 -5.28 14.57
C GLY A 270 4.41 -4.10 13.60
N PRO A 271 5.50 -3.48 13.10
CA PRO A 271 5.38 -2.52 12.02
C PRO A 271 4.92 -3.23 10.75
N THR A 272 4.16 -2.53 9.91
CA THR A 272 3.72 -3.05 8.62
C THR A 272 4.93 -3.30 7.72
N CYS A 273 5.08 -4.53 7.22
CA CYS A 273 6.15 -4.87 6.27
C CYS A 273 5.65 -4.63 4.83
N ARG A 274 6.30 -3.73 4.09
CA ARG A 274 5.94 -3.37 2.70
C ARG A 274 7.00 -3.73 1.66
N ASN A 275 8.16 -4.19 2.11
CA ASN A 275 9.31 -4.46 1.26
C ASN A 275 9.71 -5.92 1.40
N THR A 276 10.24 -6.51 0.34
CA THR A 276 10.89 -7.82 0.45
C THR A 276 12.21 -7.69 1.19
N THR A 277 12.63 -8.75 1.87
CA THR A 277 13.91 -8.79 2.60
C THR A 277 15.07 -9.19 1.70
N ASP A 278 14.78 -9.69 0.50
CA ASP A 278 15.76 -10.18 -0.48
C ASP A 278 15.82 -9.32 -1.76
N GLY A 279 15.03 -8.25 -1.83
CA GLY A 279 14.96 -7.35 -3.00
C GLY A 279 14.17 -7.91 -4.18
N THR A 280 13.45 -9.02 -4.03
CA THR A 280 12.53 -9.52 -5.05
C THR A 280 11.36 -8.56 -5.28
N ASN A 281 10.87 -8.54 -6.52
CA ASN A 281 9.72 -7.75 -6.96
C ASN A 281 9.01 -8.49 -8.11
N VAL A 282 7.72 -8.22 -8.29
CA VAL A 282 6.94 -8.72 -9.43
C VAL A 282 6.32 -7.53 -10.16
N LEU A 283 6.52 -7.48 -11.47
CA LEU A 283 5.95 -6.47 -12.35
C LEU A 283 4.74 -7.04 -13.10
N VAL A 284 3.57 -6.46 -12.90
CA VAL A 284 2.41 -6.72 -13.75
C VAL A 284 2.58 -5.98 -15.06
N ASP A 285 2.38 -6.68 -16.17
CA ASP A 285 2.59 -6.18 -17.52
C ASP A 285 1.43 -6.67 -18.40
N VAL A 286 0.35 -5.89 -18.44
CA VAL A 286 -0.88 -6.19 -19.16
C VAL A 286 -0.81 -5.63 -20.58
N THR A 287 -0.04 -4.57 -20.79
CA THR A 287 0.14 -3.96 -22.11
C THR A 287 1.03 -4.83 -23.00
N GLY A 288 0.40 -5.50 -23.96
CA GLY A 288 1.15 -6.27 -24.94
C GLY A 288 2.01 -5.42 -25.88
N PRO A 289 2.99 -6.05 -26.56
CA PRO A 289 3.93 -5.33 -27.40
C PRO A 289 3.24 -4.73 -28.61
N VAL A 290 3.85 -3.71 -29.20
CA VAL A 290 3.36 -3.13 -30.45
C VAL A 290 3.34 -4.17 -31.58
N THR A 291 2.37 -4.04 -32.50
CA THR A 291 2.28 -4.93 -33.66
C THR A 291 3.56 -4.89 -34.51
N PRO A 292 4.25 -6.02 -34.70
CA PRO A 292 5.50 -6.02 -35.43
C PRO A 292 5.30 -5.86 -36.93
N THR A 293 6.32 -5.34 -37.62
CA THR A 293 6.32 -5.22 -39.08
C THR A 293 7.23 -6.26 -39.70
N VAL A 294 6.65 -7.14 -40.52
CA VAL A 294 7.39 -8.11 -41.33
C VAL A 294 7.73 -7.48 -42.66
N THR A 295 9.01 -7.56 -43.04
CA THR A 295 9.50 -6.98 -44.29
C THR A 295 9.21 -7.90 -45.48
N ASP A 296 9.47 -7.41 -46.68
CA ASP A 296 9.42 -8.20 -47.90
C ASP A 296 10.71 -9.03 -48.14
N ASN A 297 11.69 -8.95 -47.24
CA ASN A 297 12.92 -9.75 -47.34
C ASN A 297 12.71 -11.15 -46.75
N ILE A 298 12.14 -12.03 -47.58
CA ILE A 298 11.92 -13.44 -47.28
C ILE A 298 12.72 -14.25 -48.30
N ILE A 299 13.65 -15.06 -47.80
CA ILE A 299 14.58 -15.80 -48.66
C ILE A 299 14.77 -17.24 -48.18
N SER A 300 14.93 -18.14 -49.15
CA SER A 300 15.47 -19.48 -48.90
C SER A 300 16.99 -19.38 -48.77
N VAL A 301 17.57 -20.10 -47.82
CA VAL A 301 19.02 -20.11 -47.55
C VAL A 301 19.53 -21.55 -47.55
N GLY A 302 20.77 -21.76 -47.98
CA GLY A 302 21.37 -23.10 -48.12
C GLY A 302 21.01 -23.76 -49.45
N GLY A 303 21.85 -24.71 -49.89
CA GLY A 303 21.69 -25.40 -51.18
C GLY A 303 21.67 -24.47 -52.40
N ASN A 304 20.80 -24.79 -53.36
CA ASN A 304 20.55 -24.00 -54.55
C ASN A 304 19.46 -22.95 -54.26
N VAL A 305 19.88 -21.69 -54.15
CA VAL A 305 18.97 -20.58 -53.80
C VAL A 305 18.47 -19.88 -55.06
N PHE A 306 17.14 -19.84 -55.21
CA PHE A 306 16.45 -19.10 -56.26
C PHE A 306 15.52 -18.05 -55.64
N PRO A 307 15.47 -16.81 -56.16
CA PRO A 307 14.60 -15.78 -55.60
C PRO A 307 13.12 -16.18 -55.59
N GLY A 308 12.47 -16.12 -54.43
CA GLY A 308 11.04 -16.41 -54.28
C GLY A 308 10.66 -17.89 -54.35
N ILE A 309 11.64 -18.81 -54.40
CA ILE A 309 11.38 -20.25 -54.57
C ILE A 309 12.01 -21.02 -53.40
N TRP A 310 11.25 -21.96 -52.84
CA TRP A 310 11.74 -23.01 -51.98
C TRP A 310 11.89 -24.32 -52.75
N ASN A 311 13.04 -24.96 -52.66
CA ASN A 311 13.27 -26.30 -53.20
C ASN A 311 13.91 -27.23 -52.16
N THR A 312 13.95 -28.53 -52.48
CA THR A 312 14.42 -29.60 -51.58
C THR A 312 15.89 -29.52 -51.17
N THR A 313 16.67 -28.62 -51.77
CA THR A 313 18.07 -28.40 -51.36
C THR A 313 18.22 -27.26 -50.36
N ASN A 314 17.20 -26.44 -50.15
CA ASN A 314 17.26 -25.34 -49.18
C ASN A 314 17.27 -25.88 -47.75
N GLU A 315 18.07 -25.23 -46.90
CA GLU A 315 18.33 -25.71 -45.53
C GLU A 315 17.49 -24.95 -44.50
N GLN A 316 17.10 -23.71 -44.80
CA GLN A 316 16.31 -22.87 -43.90
C GLN A 316 15.61 -21.74 -44.66
N VAL A 317 14.50 -21.24 -44.11
CA VAL A 317 13.88 -19.98 -44.52
C VAL A 317 14.31 -18.86 -43.58
N GLN A 318 14.62 -17.69 -44.14
CA GLN A 318 14.90 -16.47 -43.39
C GLN A 318 13.80 -15.43 -43.65
N VAL A 319 13.30 -14.83 -42.57
CA VAL A 319 12.28 -13.76 -42.60
C VAL A 319 12.79 -12.58 -41.80
N ASP A 320 12.98 -11.43 -42.44
CA ASP A 320 13.40 -10.22 -41.73
C ASP A 320 12.19 -9.44 -41.19
N VAL A 321 12.29 -9.01 -39.94
CA VAL A 321 11.32 -8.18 -39.23
C VAL A 321 11.95 -6.85 -38.80
N LEU A 322 11.14 -5.80 -38.69
CA LEU A 322 11.56 -4.56 -38.05
C LEU A 322 11.46 -4.70 -36.53
N VAL A 323 12.47 -4.22 -35.82
CA VAL A 323 12.47 -4.17 -34.36
C VAL A 323 11.83 -2.85 -33.94
N PRO A 324 10.65 -2.85 -33.30
CA PRO A 324 9.99 -1.62 -32.88
C PRO A 324 10.63 -1.03 -31.61
N ASN A 325 10.23 0.18 -31.24
CA ASN A 325 10.42 0.68 -29.88
C ASN A 325 9.23 0.20 -29.03
N ASP A 326 9.49 -0.04 -27.75
CA ASP A 326 8.46 -0.46 -26.80
C ASP A 326 8.73 0.17 -25.43
N THR A 327 7.67 0.49 -24.70
CA THR A 327 7.75 1.15 -23.40
C THR A 327 6.97 0.33 -22.38
N ALA A 328 7.59 -0.01 -21.27
CA ALA A 328 6.92 -0.67 -20.15
C ALA A 328 7.10 0.15 -18.86
N VAL A 329 6.10 0.13 -17.98
CA VAL A 329 6.26 0.60 -16.61
C VAL A 329 7.17 -0.41 -15.90
N ILE A 330 8.27 0.04 -15.31
CA ILE A 330 9.25 -0.87 -14.65
C ILE A 330 9.40 -0.61 -13.15
N ALA A 331 9.00 0.56 -12.69
CA ALA A 331 9.04 0.96 -11.29
C ALA A 331 8.05 2.10 -11.04
N PHE A 332 7.92 2.48 -9.79
CA PHE A 332 7.23 3.69 -9.39
C PHE A 332 8.18 4.61 -8.63
N ASP A 333 8.15 5.89 -8.95
CA ASP A 333 8.71 6.94 -8.12
C ASP A 333 7.65 7.38 -7.10
N TYR A 334 8.10 7.67 -5.88
CA TYR A 334 7.23 8.02 -4.76
C TYR A 334 7.51 9.45 -4.31
N GLU A 335 6.53 10.34 -4.49
CA GLU A 335 6.62 11.76 -4.11
C GLU A 335 5.67 12.06 -2.96
N VAL A 336 6.06 12.96 -2.05
CA VAL A 336 5.23 13.31 -0.88
C VAL A 336 3.89 13.91 -1.33
N GLY A 337 2.80 13.38 -0.76
CA GLY A 337 1.43 13.80 -1.02
C GLY A 337 1.06 15.20 -0.52
N ASN A 338 -0.16 15.65 -0.81
CA ASN A 338 -0.68 16.89 -0.23
C ASN A 338 -1.58 16.62 0.97
N SER A 339 -1.77 17.62 1.81
CA SER A 339 -2.78 17.65 2.87
C SER A 339 -3.42 19.04 2.94
N ILE A 340 -4.49 19.19 3.73
CA ILE A 340 -5.09 20.51 4.00
C ILE A 340 -4.61 21.05 5.33
N SER A 341 -4.05 22.26 5.31
CA SER A 341 -3.66 23.01 6.49
C SER A 341 -4.72 24.01 6.92
N PHE A 342 -5.00 23.98 8.22
CA PHE A 342 -5.88 24.88 8.96
C PHE A 342 -5.08 25.74 9.97
N VAL A 343 -3.75 25.66 9.91
CA VAL A 343 -2.86 26.21 10.94
C VAL A 343 -3.01 27.73 11.07
N GLY A 344 -3.30 28.18 12.29
CA GLY A 344 -3.42 29.60 12.65
C GLY A 344 -4.50 30.38 11.91
N ASN A 345 -5.52 29.71 11.36
CA ASN A 345 -6.60 30.33 10.61
C ASN A 345 -7.98 29.72 10.97
N ASN A 346 -9.03 30.18 10.31
CA ASN A 346 -10.42 29.72 10.50
C ASN A 346 -10.94 28.96 9.27
N GLY A 347 -10.03 28.28 8.57
CA GLY A 347 -10.31 27.51 7.37
C GLY A 347 -11.21 26.32 7.66
N GLU A 348 -11.99 25.94 6.66
CA GLU A 348 -12.93 24.82 6.74
C GLU A 348 -12.99 24.12 5.38
N ILE A 349 -13.42 22.87 5.40
CA ILE A 349 -13.88 22.15 4.22
C ILE A 349 -15.36 21.91 4.41
N ASN A 350 -16.17 22.41 3.49
CA ASN A 350 -17.59 22.13 3.50
C ASN A 350 -17.92 21.01 2.50
N VAL A 351 -18.41 19.88 2.99
CA VAL A 351 -18.90 18.75 2.20
C VAL A 351 -20.44 18.78 2.22
N PRO A 352 -21.10 19.03 1.06
CA PRO A 352 -22.54 19.18 1.02
C PRO A 352 -23.32 18.00 1.61
N PHE A 353 -24.44 18.29 2.26
CA PHE A 353 -25.33 17.27 2.81
C PHE A 353 -25.72 16.21 1.78
N ASN A 354 -25.59 14.93 2.18
CA ASN A 354 -25.98 13.79 1.36
C ASN A 354 -26.71 12.74 2.20
N ASN A 355 -27.87 12.27 1.73
CA ASN A 355 -28.66 11.26 2.44
C ASN A 355 -27.93 9.91 2.60
N ASN A 356 -26.93 9.62 1.75
CA ASN A 356 -26.13 8.40 1.89
C ASN A 356 -25.25 8.40 3.16
N TYR A 357 -25.03 9.57 3.77
CA TYR A 357 -24.21 9.74 4.97
C TYR A 357 -25.00 9.51 6.27
N LEU A 358 -26.32 9.35 6.17
CA LEU A 358 -27.21 9.04 7.29
C LEU A 358 -27.10 7.56 7.69
N VAL A 359 -25.93 7.18 8.19
CA VAL A 359 -25.60 5.83 8.69
C VAL A 359 -26.47 5.45 9.89
N SER A 360 -26.72 4.16 10.11
CA SER A 360 -27.71 3.70 11.11
C SER A 360 -27.08 3.07 12.35
N ASN A 361 -27.01 1.75 12.42
CA ASN A 361 -26.44 1.01 13.56
C ASN A 361 -24.99 0.59 13.30
N GLN A 362 -24.40 0.98 12.17
CA GLN A 362 -23.01 0.67 11.87
C GLN A 362 -22.40 1.70 10.94
N PHE A 363 -21.12 2.00 11.15
CA PHE A 363 -20.25 2.78 10.26
C PHE A 363 -18.79 2.72 10.74
N THR A 364 -17.89 3.16 9.88
CA THR A 364 -16.51 3.47 10.23
C THR A 364 -16.14 4.83 9.63
N ILE A 365 -15.54 5.71 10.41
CA ILE A 365 -14.97 6.96 9.91
C ILE A 365 -13.50 7.04 10.29
N GLU A 366 -12.65 7.44 9.35
CA GLU A 366 -11.21 7.48 9.48
C GLU A 366 -10.67 8.82 8.98
N ALA A 367 -9.61 9.33 9.60
CA ALA A 367 -8.89 10.51 9.14
C ALA A 367 -7.45 10.49 9.66
N TYR A 368 -6.53 11.01 8.86
CA TYR A 368 -5.21 11.41 9.34
C TYR A 368 -5.27 12.86 9.82
N ILE A 369 -4.75 13.13 11.01
CA ILE A 369 -4.62 14.48 11.53
C ILE A 369 -3.21 14.76 12.04
N LYS A 370 -2.79 16.01 11.92
CA LYS A 370 -1.56 16.52 12.53
C LYS A 370 -1.88 17.75 13.35
N VAL A 371 -1.87 17.60 14.67
CA VAL A 371 -2.34 18.62 15.62
C VAL A 371 -1.24 19.65 15.89
N ASN A 372 -1.56 20.95 15.85
CA ASN A 372 -0.62 22.04 16.13
C ASN A 372 -0.84 22.69 17.50
N SER A 373 -2.10 22.84 17.94
CA SER A 373 -2.45 23.25 19.30
C SER A 373 -3.63 22.47 19.87
N THR A 374 -3.87 22.61 21.17
CA THR A 374 -4.77 21.75 21.94
C THR A 374 -5.90 22.52 22.64
N ASP A 375 -6.44 23.57 22.01
CA ASP A 375 -7.55 24.32 22.62
C ASP A 375 -8.84 23.48 22.70
N THR A 376 -9.58 23.66 23.80
CA THR A 376 -10.85 22.96 24.01
C THR A 376 -11.89 23.33 22.93
N TYR A 377 -12.64 22.32 22.52
CA TYR A 377 -13.65 22.29 21.46
C TYR A 377 -13.14 22.49 20.03
N GLN A 378 -11.83 22.66 19.77
CA GLN A 378 -11.33 22.55 18.40
C GLN A 378 -11.68 21.16 17.84
N GLY A 379 -12.16 21.08 16.61
CA GLY A 379 -12.56 19.81 16.02
C GLY A 379 -12.21 19.73 14.54
N PHE A 380 -11.75 18.56 14.12
CA PHE A 380 -11.38 18.32 12.72
C PHE A 380 -12.55 17.77 11.90
N LEU A 381 -13.65 17.36 12.53
CA LEU A 381 -14.82 16.80 11.87
C LEU A 381 -16.11 17.11 12.63
N ASP A 382 -17.10 17.61 11.91
CA ASP A 382 -18.44 17.90 12.40
C ASP A 382 -19.48 17.43 11.38
N PHE A 383 -20.35 16.51 11.80
CA PHE A 383 -21.55 16.14 11.08
C PHE A 383 -22.70 15.94 12.07
N GLY A 384 -22.93 16.98 12.87
CA GLY A 384 -23.91 16.97 13.95
C GLY A 384 -24.59 18.31 14.18
N ASP A 385 -25.58 18.28 15.05
CA ASP A 385 -26.21 19.46 15.64
C ASP A 385 -26.17 19.21 17.14
N TYR A 386 -25.52 20.08 17.90
CA TYR A 386 -25.26 19.85 19.31
C TYR A 386 -26.30 20.53 20.20
N GLU A 387 -27.15 21.41 19.65
CA GLU A 387 -28.09 22.21 20.42
C GLU A 387 -29.21 21.34 21.05
N ASN A 388 -30.30 21.95 21.54
CA ASN A 388 -31.34 21.30 22.35
C ASN A 388 -31.90 19.96 21.81
N THR A 389 -31.81 19.67 20.51
CA THR A 389 -32.28 18.41 19.94
C THR A 389 -31.22 17.33 19.73
N GLN A 390 -29.93 17.68 19.75
CA GLN A 390 -28.75 16.82 19.56
C GLN A 390 -28.82 15.74 18.47
N LYS A 391 -27.90 15.73 17.51
CA LYS A 391 -27.94 14.82 16.35
C LYS A 391 -26.53 14.50 15.84
N GLY A 392 -26.42 13.39 15.13
CA GLY A 392 -25.22 13.06 14.36
C GLY A 392 -23.99 12.74 15.21
N PHE A 393 -22.81 13.06 14.66
CA PHE A 393 -21.53 12.73 15.26
C PHE A 393 -20.44 13.75 14.90
N GLY A 394 -19.32 13.74 15.63
CA GLY A 394 -18.18 14.60 15.31
C GLY A 394 -16.96 14.31 16.17
N PHE A 395 -15.81 14.90 15.81
CA PHE A 395 -14.58 14.86 16.58
C PHE A 395 -14.21 16.22 17.12
N PHE A 396 -13.99 16.29 18.42
CA PHE A 396 -13.60 17.53 19.11
C PHE A 396 -12.60 17.23 20.21
N LEU A 397 -11.74 18.21 20.49
CA LEU A 397 -10.80 18.15 21.59
C LEU A 397 -11.46 18.66 22.87
N TYR A 398 -11.30 17.95 23.97
CA TYR A 398 -11.79 18.42 25.27
C TYR A 398 -10.85 17.93 26.37
N GLY A 399 -10.53 18.72 27.40
CA GLY A 399 -9.68 18.27 28.52
C GLY A 399 -8.48 17.39 28.14
N GLY A 400 -7.69 17.80 27.13
CA GLY A 400 -6.48 17.09 26.68
C GLY A 400 -6.69 15.81 25.86
N GLY A 401 -7.92 15.49 25.43
CA GLY A 401 -8.21 14.27 24.64
C GLY A 401 -9.20 14.52 23.50
N TRP A 402 -8.89 13.97 22.33
CA TRP A 402 -9.77 13.94 21.17
C TRP A 402 -10.92 12.98 21.43
N ARG A 403 -12.15 13.48 21.36
CA ARG A 403 -13.37 12.73 21.65
C ARG A 403 -14.22 12.57 20.41
N PHE A 404 -14.87 11.42 20.33
CA PHE A 404 -15.88 11.17 19.33
C PHE A 404 -17.27 11.37 19.93
N TYR A 405 -17.89 12.51 19.60
CA TYR A 405 -19.30 12.75 19.88
C TYR A 405 -20.16 11.80 19.05
N LEU A 406 -21.16 11.20 19.67
CA LEU A 406 -22.20 10.44 18.98
C LEU A 406 -23.53 10.59 19.71
N LYS A 407 -24.56 10.98 18.98
CA LYS A 407 -25.94 10.89 19.43
C LYS A 407 -26.67 9.71 18.78
N THR A 408 -27.27 8.86 19.60
CA THR A 408 -28.20 7.82 19.13
C THR A 408 -29.63 8.09 19.61
N THR A 409 -30.62 7.38 19.06
CA THR A 409 -32.02 7.58 19.44
C THR A 409 -32.32 7.24 20.91
N GLY A 410 -31.52 6.37 21.53
CA GLY A 410 -31.70 5.91 22.91
C GLY A 410 -30.69 6.47 23.91
N THR A 411 -29.54 6.98 23.46
CA THR A 411 -28.47 7.44 24.36
C THR A 411 -28.14 8.91 24.11
N GLN A 412 -27.85 9.60 25.22
CA GLN A 412 -27.24 10.93 25.24
C GLN A 412 -26.10 10.86 26.26
N LYS A 413 -24.94 11.38 25.87
CA LYS A 413 -23.74 11.45 26.71
C LYS A 413 -23.35 12.92 26.86
N THR A 414 -22.76 13.25 28.00
CA THR A 414 -22.07 14.52 28.22
C THR A 414 -20.69 14.49 27.54
N ASP A 415 -20.10 15.67 27.33
CA ASP A 415 -18.81 15.82 26.64
C ASP A 415 -17.70 14.91 27.20
N ILE A 416 -17.71 14.61 28.51
CA ILE A 416 -16.70 13.76 29.15
C ILE A 416 -16.94 12.26 29.02
N GLU A 417 -18.15 11.82 28.67
CA GLU A 417 -18.54 10.40 28.65
C GLU A 417 -18.26 9.71 27.30
N HIS A 418 -17.82 10.47 26.30
CA HIS A 418 -17.47 9.96 24.96
C HIS A 418 -16.17 9.15 24.96
N ALA A 419 -15.97 8.34 23.92
CA ALA A 419 -14.69 7.66 23.71
C ALA A 419 -13.60 8.69 23.40
N GLN A 420 -12.42 8.53 23.99
CA GLN A 420 -11.34 9.51 23.87
C GLN A 420 -9.97 8.91 23.56
N ALA A 421 -9.18 9.63 22.77
CA ALA A 421 -7.80 9.31 22.46
C ALA A 421 -6.92 10.56 22.60
N SER A 422 -5.65 10.36 22.94
CA SER A 422 -4.63 11.41 22.86
C SER A 422 -4.02 11.43 21.45
N ALA A 423 -3.52 12.60 21.01
CA ALA A 423 -2.72 12.74 19.79
C ALA A 423 -1.46 13.55 20.13
N PRO A 424 -0.26 13.09 19.75
CA PRO A 424 0.94 13.92 19.83
C PRO A 424 0.79 15.19 18.98
N ILE A 425 1.43 16.27 19.42
CA ILE A 425 1.54 17.50 18.63
C ILE A 425 2.59 17.32 17.53
N ASP A 426 2.40 18.01 16.40
CA ASP A 426 3.31 18.01 15.25
C ASP A 426 3.68 16.60 14.74
N THR A 427 2.78 15.63 14.91
CA THR A 427 2.92 14.24 14.43
C THR A 427 1.64 13.80 13.75
N TRP A 428 1.75 13.12 12.60
CA TRP A 428 0.60 12.52 11.94
C TRP A 428 0.05 11.36 12.77
N VAL A 429 -1.27 11.34 12.95
CA VAL A 429 -1.99 10.29 13.66
C VAL A 429 -3.17 9.86 12.82
N HIS A 430 -3.36 8.55 12.67
CA HIS A 430 -4.58 7.98 12.11
C HIS A 430 -5.61 7.78 13.23
N PHE A 431 -6.74 8.45 13.15
CA PHE A 431 -7.89 8.14 13.98
C PHE A 431 -8.95 7.40 13.16
N ALA A 432 -9.51 6.34 13.76
CA ALA A 432 -10.67 5.67 13.23
C ALA A 432 -11.70 5.39 14.33
N VAL A 433 -12.98 5.58 14.04
CA VAL A 433 -14.08 5.15 14.92
C VAL A 433 -14.89 4.11 14.20
N ARG A 434 -15.12 3.00 14.89
CA ARG A 434 -16.00 1.91 14.46
C ARG A 434 -17.21 1.88 15.37
N PHE A 435 -18.40 2.00 14.79
CA PHE A 435 -19.66 1.80 15.49
C PHE A 435 -20.36 0.57 14.93
N GLN A 436 -20.84 -0.33 15.80
CA GLN A 436 -21.65 -1.47 15.39
C GLN A 436 -22.63 -1.89 16.50
N ASN A 437 -23.92 -1.81 16.22
CA ASN A 437 -25.01 -2.29 17.09
C ASN A 437 -24.91 -1.80 18.55
N GLY A 438 -24.50 -0.55 18.75
CA GLY A 438 -24.37 0.07 20.07
C GLY A 438 -22.95 0.07 20.64
N ASP A 439 -22.05 -0.76 20.09
CA ASP A 439 -20.65 -0.79 20.49
C ASP A 439 -19.85 0.21 19.65
N LEU A 440 -19.13 1.11 20.32
CA LEU A 440 -18.24 2.09 19.70
C LEU A 440 -16.80 1.83 20.14
N THR A 441 -15.87 1.71 19.19
CA THR A 441 -14.44 1.58 19.45
C THR A 441 -13.69 2.68 18.71
N LEU A 442 -12.83 3.39 19.42
CA LEU A 442 -11.91 4.39 18.89
C LEU A 442 -10.52 3.77 18.74
N TYR A 443 -9.92 3.97 17.58
CA TYR A 443 -8.60 3.48 17.21
C TYR A 443 -7.66 4.66 16.97
N ARG A 444 -6.40 4.48 17.37
CA ARG A 444 -5.27 5.34 17.03
C ARG A 444 -4.20 4.49 16.35
N ASP A 445 -3.77 4.90 15.16
CA ASP A 445 -2.76 4.22 14.35
C ASP A 445 -3.08 2.73 14.13
N GLY A 446 -4.37 2.43 13.95
CA GLY A 446 -4.89 1.07 13.79
C GLY A 446 -5.02 0.25 15.07
N ILE A 447 -4.73 0.81 16.26
CA ILE A 447 -4.82 0.12 17.55
C ILE A 447 -6.01 0.65 18.36
N PRO A 448 -6.86 -0.20 18.95
CA PRO A 448 -7.95 0.25 19.81
C PRO A 448 -7.41 0.94 21.08
N VAL A 449 -7.91 2.15 21.37
CA VAL A 449 -7.47 2.98 22.51
C VAL A 449 -8.56 3.28 23.53
N ASP A 450 -9.83 3.32 23.13
CA ASP A 450 -10.98 3.42 24.03
C ASP A 450 -12.21 2.79 23.37
N SER A 451 -13.18 2.36 24.19
CA SER A 451 -14.44 1.82 23.69
C SER A 451 -15.60 2.10 24.65
N LYS A 452 -16.80 2.26 24.09
CA LYS A 452 -18.07 2.30 24.82
C LYS A 452 -18.91 1.13 24.35
N THR A 453 -18.96 0.09 25.17
CA THR A 453 -19.62 -1.19 24.84
C THR A 453 -20.50 -1.67 26.00
N GLY A 454 -21.41 -2.59 25.70
CA GLY A 454 -22.29 -3.19 26.72
C GLY A 454 -23.13 -2.13 27.47
N GLU A 455 -23.12 -2.16 28.81
CA GLU A 455 -23.89 -1.23 29.65
C GLU A 455 -23.45 0.24 29.50
N ASN A 456 -22.20 0.49 29.08
CA ASN A 456 -21.66 1.83 28.84
C ASN A 456 -21.78 2.27 27.37
N GLY A 457 -22.28 1.39 26.50
CA GLY A 457 -22.45 1.61 25.06
C GLY A 457 -23.59 2.57 24.70
N TYR A 458 -24.01 2.50 23.44
CA TYR A 458 -25.08 3.31 22.90
C TYR A 458 -26.32 2.48 22.58
N GLU A 459 -27.50 3.06 22.79
CA GLU A 459 -28.79 2.44 22.52
C GLU A 459 -29.43 3.03 21.25
N GLY A 460 -29.85 2.15 20.33
CA GLY A 460 -30.49 2.54 19.08
C GLY A 460 -29.53 3.01 17.98
N SER A 461 -30.09 3.51 16.87
CA SER A 461 -29.32 4.00 15.73
C SER A 461 -28.83 5.41 15.94
N VAL A 462 -27.86 5.86 15.12
CA VAL A 462 -27.52 7.29 15.05
C VAL A 462 -28.80 8.12 14.84
N ASP A 463 -28.93 9.21 15.60
CA ASP A 463 -30.08 10.11 15.52
C ASP A 463 -29.87 11.17 14.44
N TRP A 464 -30.68 11.11 13.40
CA TRP A 464 -30.69 12.04 12.27
C TRP A 464 -32.01 12.79 12.14
N ASN A 465 -32.89 12.74 13.14
CA ASN A 465 -34.27 13.20 12.98
C ASN A 465 -34.34 14.71 12.68
N GLY A 466 -34.60 15.06 11.42
CA GLY A 466 -34.63 16.45 10.95
C GLY A 466 -33.26 17.08 10.75
N PHE A 467 -32.19 16.28 10.70
CA PHE A 467 -30.84 16.72 10.34
C PHE A 467 -30.71 16.92 8.82
N SER A 468 -30.12 18.04 8.40
CA SER A 468 -29.94 18.36 6.98
C SER A 468 -28.75 19.28 6.72
N ASP A 469 -27.82 19.35 7.67
CA ASP A 469 -26.67 20.25 7.59
C ASP A 469 -25.51 19.56 6.87
N ASP A 470 -24.60 20.36 6.33
CA ASP A 470 -23.42 19.89 5.62
C ASP A 470 -22.41 19.25 6.60
N MET A 471 -21.54 18.36 6.11
CA MET A 471 -20.41 17.88 6.90
C MET A 471 -19.25 18.88 6.78
N VAL A 472 -18.72 19.31 7.91
CA VAL A 472 -17.63 20.28 7.97
C VAL A 472 -16.37 19.61 8.50
N LEU A 473 -15.24 19.86 7.85
CA LEU A 473 -13.91 19.47 8.33
C LEU A 473 -13.11 20.72 8.68
N GLY A 474 -12.31 20.64 9.73
CA GLY A 474 -11.52 21.77 10.23
C GLY A 474 -12.24 22.69 11.21
N SER A 475 -13.48 22.39 11.58
CA SER A 475 -14.16 23.06 12.69
C SER A 475 -15.14 22.12 13.41
N PHE A 476 -15.62 22.56 14.58
CA PHE A 476 -16.66 21.91 15.37
C PHE A 476 -17.52 22.95 16.09
N ASP A 477 -18.83 22.78 16.04
CA ASP A 477 -19.79 23.65 16.70
C ASP A 477 -20.00 23.24 18.17
N SER A 478 -19.80 24.18 19.10
CA SER A 478 -19.93 23.94 20.54
C SER A 478 -21.15 24.65 21.15
N ASP A 479 -21.95 23.90 21.93
CA ASP A 479 -23.10 24.46 22.67
C ASP A 479 -22.73 25.28 23.90
N ALA A 480 -21.48 25.15 24.36
CA ALA A 480 -20.97 25.77 25.58
C ALA A 480 -20.77 27.30 25.47
N GLY A 481 -21.59 27.99 24.67
CA GLY A 481 -21.68 29.44 24.59
C GLY A 481 -20.56 30.13 23.80
N GLY A 482 -19.68 29.38 23.12
CA GLY A 482 -18.47 29.89 22.48
C GLY A 482 -18.52 30.04 20.95
N GLY A 483 -19.54 29.51 20.28
CA GLY A 483 -19.61 29.42 18.81
C GLY A 483 -18.69 28.35 18.23
N THR A 484 -18.54 28.34 16.91
CA THR A 484 -17.65 27.46 16.15
C THR A 484 -16.21 27.59 16.61
N LYS A 485 -15.54 26.45 16.80
CA LYS A 485 -14.10 26.36 17.10
C LYS A 485 -13.37 25.71 15.95
N TYR A 486 -12.23 26.27 15.59
CA TYR A 486 -11.48 25.87 14.42
C TYR A 486 -10.33 24.96 14.80
N PHE A 487 -10.12 23.92 14.01
CA PHE A 487 -8.98 23.03 14.15
C PHE A 487 -7.68 23.76 13.82
N ASP A 488 -6.72 23.75 14.73
CA ASP A 488 -5.36 24.21 14.44
C ASP A 488 -4.47 23.00 14.14
N GLY A 489 -4.37 22.65 12.87
CA GLY A 489 -3.63 21.48 12.43
C GLY A 489 -3.73 21.23 10.93
N LYS A 490 -3.48 19.98 10.55
CA LYS A 490 -3.62 19.49 9.17
C LYS A 490 -4.45 18.22 9.13
N ILE A 491 -5.22 18.03 8.06
CA ILE A 491 -6.05 16.85 7.84
C ILE A 491 -5.66 16.22 6.52
N ASP A 492 -5.64 14.89 6.50
CA ASP A 492 -5.39 14.07 5.33
C ASP A 492 -6.30 12.81 5.34
N GLU A 493 -6.49 12.19 4.18
CA GLU A 493 -7.02 10.83 4.02
C GLU A 493 -8.32 10.54 4.81
N VAL A 494 -9.34 11.38 4.62
CA VAL A 494 -10.64 11.24 5.27
C VAL A 494 -11.47 10.19 4.55
N ARG A 495 -11.89 9.16 5.28
CA ARG A 495 -12.64 8.00 4.75
C ARG A 495 -13.89 7.78 5.56
N PHE A 496 -15.02 7.59 4.89
CA PHE A 496 -16.30 7.32 5.54
C PHE A 496 -16.96 6.07 4.95
N TRP A 497 -17.25 5.11 5.81
CA TRP A 497 -17.80 3.81 5.47
C TRP A 497 -19.16 3.60 6.15
N ASN A 498 -20.13 3.02 5.42
CA ASN A 498 -21.43 2.62 5.97
C ASN A 498 -21.43 1.21 6.59
N ILE A 499 -20.25 0.61 6.72
CA ILE A 499 -20.00 -0.67 7.37
C ILE A 499 -19.08 -0.48 8.58
N ALA A 500 -19.18 -1.39 9.55
CA ALA A 500 -18.24 -1.44 10.66
C ALA A 500 -17.03 -2.30 10.28
N ARG A 501 -15.97 -1.67 9.74
CA ARG A 501 -14.73 -2.36 9.34
C ARG A 501 -14.13 -3.14 10.51
N SER A 502 -13.50 -4.26 10.23
CA SER A 502 -12.76 -5.04 11.22
C SER A 502 -11.50 -4.29 11.67
N GLU A 503 -10.98 -4.65 12.85
CA GLU A 503 -9.72 -4.10 13.36
C GLU A 503 -8.55 -4.34 12.40
N ASN A 504 -8.49 -5.52 11.78
CA ASN A 504 -7.45 -5.85 10.79
C ASN A 504 -7.55 -4.96 9.54
N GLU A 505 -8.77 -4.70 9.05
CA GLU A 505 -8.97 -3.79 7.91
C GLU A 505 -8.56 -2.36 8.25
N ILE A 506 -8.97 -1.84 9.41
CA ILE A 506 -8.59 -0.50 9.87
C ILE A 506 -7.06 -0.42 9.98
N LYS A 507 -6.43 -1.42 10.59
CA LYS A 507 -4.98 -1.47 10.75
C LYS A 507 -4.27 -1.53 9.39
N ALA A 508 -4.63 -2.43 8.49
CA ALA A 508 -3.86 -2.66 7.26
C ALA A 508 -4.05 -1.56 6.22
N TYR A 509 -5.29 -1.08 6.05
CA TYR A 509 -5.59 -0.09 5.03
C TYR A 509 -5.22 1.33 5.45
N ARG A 510 -4.90 1.60 6.73
CA ARG A 510 -4.59 2.97 7.18
C ARG A 510 -3.54 3.66 6.33
N ALA A 511 -2.48 2.98 5.93
CA ALA A 511 -1.38 3.55 5.15
C ALA A 511 -1.39 3.13 3.66
N ILE A 512 -2.58 2.89 3.10
CA ILE A 512 -2.76 2.51 1.68
C ILE A 512 -3.81 3.42 1.07
N GLY A 513 -3.47 4.07 -0.05
CA GLY A 513 -4.45 4.80 -0.86
C GLY A 513 -5.47 3.83 -1.46
N LEU A 514 -6.75 4.12 -1.26
CA LEU A 514 -7.87 3.35 -1.78
C LEU A 514 -8.21 3.71 -3.23
N ASN A 515 -8.91 2.82 -3.92
CA ASN A 515 -9.39 3.01 -5.29
C ASN A 515 -10.66 3.87 -5.35
N GLY A 516 -11.46 3.89 -4.28
CA GLY A 516 -12.72 4.64 -4.18
C GLY A 516 -13.97 3.81 -4.49
N ASP A 517 -13.82 2.59 -4.98
CA ASP A 517 -14.90 1.67 -5.30
C ASP A 517 -15.05 0.51 -4.29
N GLU A 518 -14.33 0.58 -3.17
CA GLU A 518 -14.43 -0.42 -2.11
C GLU A 518 -15.84 -0.54 -1.54
N ASP A 519 -16.26 -1.79 -1.28
CA ASP A 519 -17.57 -2.09 -0.74
C ASP A 519 -17.82 -1.37 0.60
N GLY A 520 -18.85 -0.53 0.63
CA GLY A 520 -19.26 0.22 1.81
C GLY A 520 -18.57 1.57 2.00
N LEU A 521 -17.60 1.93 1.16
CA LEU A 521 -17.01 3.28 1.13
C LEU A 521 -18.02 4.27 0.55
N ILE A 522 -18.42 5.25 1.36
CA ILE A 522 -19.41 6.27 0.99
C ILE A 522 -18.82 7.67 0.91
N GLY A 523 -17.59 7.89 1.36
CA GLY A 523 -16.86 9.13 1.16
C GLY A 523 -15.37 8.92 1.27
N TYR A 524 -14.60 9.51 0.38
CA TYR A 524 -13.14 9.41 0.39
C TYR A 524 -12.47 10.66 -0.17
N TRP A 525 -11.90 11.46 0.72
CA TRP A 525 -11.17 12.68 0.37
C TRP A 525 -9.69 12.52 0.73
N ARG A 526 -8.85 12.36 -0.29
CA ARG A 526 -7.39 12.22 -0.14
C ARG A 526 -6.65 13.53 0.03
N PHE A 527 -7.29 14.66 -0.28
CA PHE A 527 -6.67 15.98 -0.22
C PHE A 527 -5.33 16.10 -0.97
N ASP A 528 -5.37 15.62 -2.20
CA ASP A 528 -4.18 15.45 -3.03
C ASP A 528 -4.18 16.31 -4.31
N GLU A 529 -5.19 17.14 -4.52
CA GLU A 529 -5.30 18.02 -5.70
C GLU A 529 -4.22 19.11 -5.73
N GLY A 530 -3.68 19.48 -4.57
CA GLY A 530 -2.56 20.43 -4.39
C GLY A 530 -2.86 21.88 -4.78
N THR A 531 -3.98 22.17 -5.46
CA THR A 531 -4.36 23.49 -5.95
C THR A 531 -5.88 23.65 -6.06
N GLY A 532 -6.35 24.90 -6.17
CA GLY A 532 -7.77 25.21 -6.30
C GLY A 532 -8.52 25.16 -4.96
N THR A 533 -9.85 25.08 -5.02
CA THR A 533 -10.72 25.09 -3.84
C THR A 533 -11.62 23.87 -3.73
N THR A 534 -11.55 22.93 -4.67
CA THR A 534 -12.37 21.71 -4.63
C THR A 534 -11.57 20.60 -3.99
N VAL A 535 -12.19 19.83 -3.09
CA VAL A 535 -11.65 18.56 -2.60
C VAL A 535 -12.54 17.43 -3.11
N SER A 536 -11.97 16.55 -3.92
CA SER A 536 -12.73 15.52 -4.62
C SER A 536 -13.06 14.37 -3.67
N ASP A 537 -14.30 13.89 -3.76
CA ASP A 537 -14.69 12.62 -3.17
C ASP A 537 -14.46 11.55 -4.24
N LEU A 538 -13.51 10.66 -4.00
CA LEU A 538 -13.16 9.57 -4.92
C LEU A 538 -14.08 8.36 -4.76
N SER A 539 -14.95 8.35 -3.75
CA SER A 539 -15.92 7.28 -3.60
C SER A 539 -16.94 7.27 -4.74
N SER A 540 -17.64 6.16 -4.90
CA SER A 540 -18.77 6.05 -5.84
C SER A 540 -19.90 7.07 -5.60
N ILE A 541 -19.95 7.73 -4.42
CA ILE A 541 -20.93 8.78 -4.10
C ILE A 541 -20.55 10.12 -4.76
N ASN A 542 -19.26 10.40 -4.95
CA ASN A 542 -18.72 11.58 -5.61
C ASN A 542 -19.29 12.91 -5.07
N ASN A 543 -19.33 13.03 -3.74
CA ASN A 543 -19.79 14.23 -3.03
C ASN A 543 -18.60 15.14 -2.66
N SER A 544 -18.03 15.80 -3.67
CA SER A 544 -16.87 16.68 -3.48
C SER A 544 -17.18 17.86 -2.53
N GLY A 545 -16.20 18.22 -1.70
CA GLY A 545 -16.25 19.38 -0.81
C GLY A 545 -15.60 20.63 -1.40
N VAL A 546 -15.63 21.72 -0.64
CA VAL A 546 -15.02 23.00 -0.99
C VAL A 546 -14.20 23.58 0.18
N LEU A 547 -12.98 24.02 -0.12
CA LEU A 547 -12.12 24.78 0.80
C LEU A 547 -12.68 26.19 1.01
N LEU A 548 -12.81 26.60 2.26
CA LEU A 548 -13.33 27.89 2.70
C LEU A 548 -12.36 28.56 3.68
N ASN A 549 -12.56 29.87 3.87
CA ASN A 549 -12.07 30.64 5.03
C ASN A 549 -10.56 30.56 5.34
N GLY A 550 -9.72 30.20 4.36
CA GLY A 550 -8.27 30.20 4.50
C GLY A 550 -7.62 28.82 4.67
N ALA A 551 -8.39 27.73 4.56
CA ALA A 551 -7.81 26.39 4.41
C ALA A 551 -6.92 26.33 3.15
N THR A 552 -5.72 25.76 3.25
CA THR A 552 -4.73 25.74 2.16
C THR A 552 -4.05 24.40 1.98
N TRP A 553 -3.72 24.06 0.74
CA TRP A 553 -2.87 22.93 0.38
C TRP A 553 -1.45 23.07 0.95
N THR A 554 -0.89 21.95 1.39
CA THR A 554 0.51 21.81 1.82
C THR A 554 1.01 20.44 1.36
N GLN A 555 2.28 20.33 0.97
CA GLN A 555 2.88 19.08 0.50
C GLN A 555 3.66 18.42 1.64
N ASP A 556 2.97 17.68 2.49
CA ASP A 556 3.53 17.01 3.67
C ASP A 556 2.69 15.81 4.15
N SER A 557 1.99 15.16 3.23
CA SER A 557 1.23 13.94 3.51
C SER A 557 2.14 12.82 4.04
N GLU A 558 1.57 11.93 4.85
CA GLU A 558 2.18 10.65 5.23
C GLU A 558 2.11 9.62 4.09
N PHE A 559 1.35 9.92 3.03
CA PHE A 559 1.15 9.10 1.86
C PHE A 559 2.01 9.63 0.71
N TYR A 560 2.50 8.69 -0.10
CA TYR A 560 3.32 8.99 -1.26
C TYR A 560 2.56 8.72 -2.54
N PHE A 561 2.63 9.67 -3.47
CA PHE A 561 2.12 9.50 -4.82
C PHE A 561 3.04 8.65 -5.66
N GLN A 562 2.42 7.77 -6.41
CA GLN A 562 3.06 6.88 -7.33
C GLN A 562 3.12 7.52 -8.72
N GLU A 563 4.33 7.68 -9.26
CA GLU A 563 4.54 8.04 -10.67
C GLU A 563 5.20 6.89 -11.43
N ASP A 564 4.71 6.60 -12.63
CA ASP A 564 5.25 5.53 -13.48
C ASP A 564 6.67 5.84 -13.96
N VAL A 565 7.60 4.95 -13.64
CA VAL A 565 8.92 4.94 -14.25
C VAL A 565 8.88 4.06 -15.48
N LEU A 566 9.00 4.69 -16.65
CA LEU A 566 8.96 4.01 -17.94
C LEU A 566 10.36 3.58 -18.39
N ASP A 567 10.50 2.34 -18.85
CA ASP A 567 11.65 1.89 -19.63
C ASP A 567 11.35 2.00 -21.14
N PRO A 568 11.96 2.94 -21.87
CA PRO A 568 11.75 3.11 -23.30
C PRO A 568 12.46 2.05 -24.16
N LEU A 569 13.20 1.12 -23.54
CA LEU A 569 13.92 0.03 -24.20
C LEU A 569 13.38 -1.35 -23.78
N ALA A 570 12.13 -1.42 -23.28
CA ALA A 570 11.48 -2.65 -22.83
C ALA A 570 11.41 -3.75 -23.92
N ILE A 571 11.61 -3.37 -25.20
CA ILE A 571 11.73 -4.30 -26.33
C ILE A 571 12.95 -5.23 -26.23
N ILE A 572 14.02 -4.85 -25.51
CA ILE A 572 15.20 -5.70 -25.34
C ILE A 572 14.85 -6.84 -24.36
N GLY A 573 15.08 -8.08 -24.77
CA GLY A 573 14.66 -9.28 -24.02
C GLY A 573 13.37 -9.91 -24.54
N SER A 574 12.52 -9.14 -25.22
CA SER A 574 11.35 -9.64 -25.96
C SER A 574 11.75 -10.61 -27.06
N LYS A 575 10.82 -11.43 -27.53
CA LYS A 575 11.10 -12.56 -28.44
C LYS A 575 10.28 -12.47 -29.73
N PHE A 576 10.92 -12.76 -30.86
CA PHE A 576 10.23 -12.94 -32.15
C PHE A 576 10.13 -14.40 -32.53
N GLN A 577 9.05 -14.79 -33.22
CA GLN A 577 8.92 -16.10 -33.87
C GLN A 577 8.21 -15.96 -35.21
N ILE A 578 8.56 -16.77 -36.20
CA ILE A 578 7.92 -16.73 -37.52
C ILE A 578 6.49 -17.25 -37.39
N LEU A 579 5.57 -16.62 -38.12
CA LEU A 579 4.27 -17.18 -38.45
C LEU A 579 4.25 -17.52 -39.93
N SER A 580 3.85 -18.71 -40.30
CA SER A 580 3.74 -19.10 -41.70
C SER A 580 2.50 -19.94 -41.96
N ARG A 581 2.02 -19.90 -43.21
CA ARG A 581 0.91 -20.73 -43.69
C ARG A 581 1.01 -20.99 -45.18
N ILE A 582 0.33 -22.05 -45.62
CA ILE A 582 -0.15 -22.18 -47.00
C ILE A 582 -1.51 -21.44 -47.10
N PRO A 583 -1.82 -20.73 -48.20
CA PRO A 583 -3.10 -20.07 -48.39
C PRO A 583 -4.29 -20.97 -48.03
N GLU A 584 -5.32 -20.38 -47.45
CA GLU A 584 -6.52 -21.04 -46.87
C GLU A 584 -6.32 -21.71 -45.50
N ASN A 585 -5.08 -21.88 -45.02
CA ASN A 585 -4.81 -22.30 -43.65
C ASN A 585 -4.72 -21.12 -42.67
N GLU A 586 -4.80 -21.42 -41.37
CA GLU A 586 -4.48 -20.48 -40.30
C GLU A 586 -2.96 -20.33 -40.15
N PHE A 587 -2.50 -19.16 -39.70
CA PHE A 587 -1.09 -18.96 -39.39
C PHE A 587 -0.67 -19.86 -38.22
N SER A 588 0.47 -20.53 -38.38
CA SER A 588 1.09 -21.34 -37.33
C SER A 588 2.51 -20.85 -37.01
N LEU A 589 2.92 -21.00 -35.75
CA LEU A 589 4.28 -20.70 -35.31
C LEU A 589 5.28 -21.62 -36.00
N LEU A 590 6.40 -21.05 -36.44
CA LEU A 590 7.45 -21.70 -37.18
C LEU A 590 8.83 -21.27 -36.65
N GLY A 591 9.75 -22.22 -36.49
CA GLY A 591 11.10 -21.97 -35.98
C GLY A 591 11.14 -21.65 -34.48
N GLU A 592 12.34 -21.31 -34.00
CA GLU A 592 12.59 -20.97 -32.59
C GLU A 592 12.20 -19.52 -32.27
N LYS A 593 11.96 -19.25 -30.97
CA LYS A 593 11.84 -17.89 -30.46
C LYS A 593 13.23 -17.22 -30.42
N ILE A 594 13.40 -16.08 -31.08
CA ILE A 594 14.66 -15.31 -31.08
C ILE A 594 14.54 -14.10 -30.16
N VAL A 595 15.44 -13.99 -29.18
CA VAL A 595 15.51 -12.86 -28.24
C VAL A 595 16.06 -11.60 -28.94
N ILE A 596 15.40 -10.47 -28.74
CA ILE A 596 15.86 -9.15 -29.18
C ILE A 596 16.98 -8.68 -28.26
N THR A 597 18.13 -8.37 -28.84
CA THR A 597 19.31 -7.84 -28.12
C THR A 597 19.45 -6.35 -28.38
N GLU A 598 20.34 -5.70 -27.63
CA GLU A 598 20.69 -4.30 -27.87
C GLU A 598 21.19 -4.06 -29.31
N ASP A 599 21.98 -5.00 -29.87
CA ASP A 599 22.45 -4.91 -31.25
C ASP A 599 21.29 -4.96 -32.26
N HIS A 600 20.27 -5.79 -32.01
CA HIS A 600 19.07 -5.87 -32.84
C HIS A 600 18.26 -4.56 -32.78
N SER A 601 18.07 -4.02 -31.58
CA SER A 601 17.37 -2.74 -31.36
C SER A 601 18.09 -1.59 -32.08
N ASN A 602 19.42 -1.49 -31.93
CA ASN A 602 20.24 -0.50 -32.62
C ASN A 602 20.23 -0.64 -34.15
N ALA A 603 20.13 -1.87 -34.67
CA ALA A 603 20.01 -2.12 -36.10
C ALA A 603 18.61 -1.80 -36.66
N GLY A 604 17.57 -1.85 -35.82
CA GLY A 604 16.17 -1.66 -36.21
C GLY A 604 15.57 -2.82 -37.01
N THR A 605 16.32 -3.91 -37.21
CA THR A 605 15.92 -5.09 -37.98
C THR A 605 16.48 -6.37 -37.37
N LEU A 606 15.73 -7.47 -37.45
CA LEU A 606 16.11 -8.80 -37.00
C LEU A 606 15.76 -9.84 -38.05
N SER A 607 16.67 -10.78 -38.31
CA SER A 607 16.42 -11.94 -39.18
C SER A 607 15.98 -13.14 -38.36
N LEU A 608 14.79 -13.66 -38.66
CA LEU A 608 14.25 -14.89 -38.09
C LEU A 608 14.56 -16.07 -39.00
N ILE A 609 14.75 -17.25 -38.41
CA ILE A 609 15.12 -18.47 -39.16
C ILE A 609 14.20 -19.62 -38.74
N ALA A 610 13.77 -20.41 -39.71
CA ALA A 610 13.20 -21.73 -39.48
C ALA A 610 13.89 -22.77 -40.38
N LEU A 611 14.18 -23.94 -39.81
CA LEU A 611 14.89 -25.01 -40.52
C LEU A 611 13.98 -25.69 -41.54
N ALA A 612 14.59 -26.33 -42.55
CA ALA A 612 13.89 -27.01 -43.63
C ALA A 612 12.84 -28.01 -43.11
N ASP A 613 13.20 -28.89 -42.17
CA ASP A 613 12.27 -29.89 -41.62
C ASP A 613 11.03 -29.25 -40.96
N GLU A 614 11.17 -28.06 -40.36
CA GLU A 614 10.05 -27.32 -39.76
C GLU A 614 9.17 -26.69 -40.83
N PHE A 615 9.79 -26.07 -41.85
CA PHE A 615 9.08 -25.41 -42.94
C PHE A 615 8.35 -26.41 -43.84
N GLU A 616 9.01 -27.52 -44.19
CA GLU A 616 8.42 -28.61 -44.96
C GLU A 616 7.38 -29.41 -44.15
N GLY A 617 7.43 -29.31 -42.82
CA GLY A 617 6.45 -29.88 -41.90
C GLY A 617 5.14 -29.10 -41.77
N MET A 618 5.01 -27.94 -42.41
CA MET A 618 3.80 -27.13 -42.37
C MET A 618 2.59 -27.85 -42.97
N THR A 619 1.40 -27.50 -42.49
CA THR A 619 0.14 -28.09 -42.97
C THR A 619 -0.08 -27.75 -44.45
N ASP A 620 -0.39 -28.77 -45.24
CA ASP A 620 -0.60 -28.73 -46.69
C ASP A 620 0.60 -28.25 -47.53
N PHE A 621 1.81 -28.36 -47.00
CA PHE A 621 3.03 -28.10 -47.77
C PHE A 621 3.09 -29.00 -49.03
N ALA A 622 3.05 -28.39 -50.22
CA ALA A 622 3.03 -29.12 -51.49
C ALA A 622 3.58 -28.29 -52.66
N HIS A 623 4.09 -28.99 -53.68
CA HIS A 623 4.59 -28.41 -54.93
C HIS A 623 3.53 -27.50 -55.60
N THR A 624 3.97 -26.39 -56.20
CA THR A 624 3.19 -25.30 -56.83
C THR A 624 2.36 -24.42 -55.91
N LEU A 625 2.30 -24.72 -54.61
CA LEU A 625 1.70 -23.81 -53.63
C LEU A 625 2.71 -22.75 -53.21
N SER A 626 2.22 -21.69 -52.58
CA SER A 626 3.08 -20.64 -52.04
C SER A 626 2.92 -20.55 -50.52
N ALA A 627 3.99 -20.32 -49.79
CA ALA A 627 3.94 -20.02 -48.37
C ALA A 627 3.85 -18.50 -48.14
N GLU A 628 2.96 -18.08 -47.24
CA GLU A 628 2.82 -16.71 -46.74
C GLU A 628 3.45 -16.59 -45.36
N PHE A 629 4.05 -15.44 -45.06
CA PHE A 629 4.80 -15.23 -43.82
C PHE A 629 4.31 -13.99 -43.08
N SER A 630 4.34 -14.11 -41.76
CA SER A 630 4.20 -13.05 -40.76
C SER A 630 5.18 -13.37 -39.61
N ALA A 631 5.07 -12.65 -38.49
CA ALA A 631 5.84 -12.90 -37.29
C ALA A 631 5.02 -12.51 -36.07
N ARG A 632 5.24 -13.22 -34.97
CA ARG A 632 4.70 -12.90 -33.64
C ARG A 632 5.80 -12.28 -32.81
N LEU A 633 5.51 -11.13 -32.21
CA LEU A 633 6.34 -10.52 -31.17
C LEU A 633 5.73 -10.87 -29.82
N PHE A 634 6.52 -11.46 -28.94
CA PHE A 634 6.20 -11.70 -27.54
C PHE A 634 6.98 -10.71 -26.70
N ASP A 635 6.33 -10.03 -25.76
CA ASP A 635 7.07 -9.28 -24.73
C ASP A 635 7.72 -10.23 -23.71
N GLN A 636 8.34 -9.66 -22.68
CA GLN A 636 9.00 -10.44 -21.63
C GLN A 636 8.02 -11.08 -20.64
N ALA A 637 6.79 -10.55 -20.52
CA ALA A 637 5.75 -11.09 -19.66
C ALA A 637 4.93 -12.21 -20.32
N GLY A 638 5.01 -12.33 -21.64
CA GLY A 638 4.36 -13.35 -22.44
C GLY A 638 3.14 -12.85 -23.25
N ASN A 639 2.78 -11.56 -23.18
CA ASN A 639 1.79 -11.01 -24.11
C ASN A 639 2.37 -11.00 -25.53
N TYR A 640 1.50 -10.96 -26.54
CA TYR A 640 1.95 -11.02 -27.93
C TYR A 640 1.10 -10.20 -28.90
N ALA A 641 1.74 -9.83 -30.01
CA ALA A 641 1.08 -9.24 -31.17
C ALA A 641 1.56 -9.89 -32.46
N ASP A 642 0.61 -10.14 -33.37
CA ASP A 642 0.88 -10.72 -34.69
C ASP A 642 1.04 -9.61 -35.73
N GLY A 643 2.12 -9.69 -36.51
CA GLY A 643 2.46 -8.69 -37.52
C GLY A 643 1.64 -8.78 -38.80
N ASN A 644 1.95 -7.87 -39.73
CA ASN A 644 1.41 -7.92 -41.08
C ASN A 644 1.86 -9.18 -41.82
N THR A 645 1.03 -9.66 -42.74
CA THR A 645 1.47 -10.62 -43.76
C THR A 645 2.39 -9.89 -44.75
N SER A 646 3.56 -10.48 -45.02
CA SER A 646 4.50 -9.97 -46.03
C SER A 646 3.90 -10.04 -47.44
N SER A 647 4.32 -9.16 -48.33
CA SER A 647 3.92 -9.24 -49.75
C SER A 647 4.73 -10.28 -50.53
N THR A 648 5.87 -10.69 -49.98
CA THR A 648 6.70 -11.76 -50.53
C THR A 648 6.18 -13.12 -50.05
N THR A 649 5.99 -14.03 -51.00
CA THR A 649 5.69 -15.45 -50.76
C THR A 649 6.83 -16.31 -51.29
N LEU A 650 6.98 -17.52 -50.76
CA LEU A 650 7.87 -18.53 -51.36
C LEU A 650 7.04 -19.56 -52.11
N GLU A 651 7.23 -19.66 -53.43
CA GLU A 651 6.68 -20.74 -54.24
C GLU A 651 7.43 -22.05 -53.92
N ILE A 652 6.68 -23.09 -53.58
CA ILE A 652 7.23 -24.39 -53.23
C ILE A 652 7.43 -25.18 -54.52
N ASP A 653 8.68 -25.30 -54.93
CA ASP A 653 9.08 -26.07 -56.10
C ASP A 653 9.98 -27.26 -55.70
N ILE A 654 9.32 -28.37 -55.37
CA ILE A 654 9.96 -29.61 -54.92
C ILE A 654 9.86 -30.74 -55.95
N ILE A 655 9.31 -30.48 -57.14
CA ILE A 655 9.16 -31.48 -58.22
C ILE A 655 9.62 -30.83 -59.52
N ALA A 656 10.67 -31.40 -60.13
CA ALA A 656 11.17 -30.93 -61.41
C ALA A 656 10.13 -31.00 -62.54
N ASN A 657 10.11 -29.97 -63.38
CA ASN A 657 9.31 -29.85 -64.58
C ASN A 657 9.70 -30.88 -65.66
N ALA A 658 8.77 -31.10 -66.60
CA ALA A 658 9.05 -31.89 -67.80
C ALA A 658 10.09 -31.18 -68.69
N PRO A 659 10.93 -31.93 -69.44
CA PRO A 659 11.94 -31.31 -70.30
C PRO A 659 11.30 -30.42 -71.36
N THR A 660 11.75 -29.16 -71.44
CA THR A 660 11.29 -28.16 -72.43
C THR A 660 11.48 -28.63 -73.87
N THR A 661 12.53 -29.42 -74.13
CA THR A 661 12.70 -30.12 -75.39
C THR A 661 13.19 -31.54 -75.14
N ALA A 662 12.67 -32.47 -75.93
CA ALA A 662 13.19 -33.83 -76.04
C ALA A 662 13.30 -34.17 -77.53
N SER A 663 14.48 -34.58 -77.96
CA SER A 663 14.72 -35.03 -79.33
C SER A 663 15.47 -36.35 -79.33
N ILE A 664 15.24 -37.13 -80.39
CA ILE A 664 15.88 -38.42 -80.60
C ILE A 664 16.45 -38.45 -82.01
N GLN A 665 17.72 -38.84 -82.12
CA GLN A 665 18.39 -38.96 -83.41
C GLN A 665 19.35 -40.15 -83.42
N SER A 666 19.55 -40.73 -84.59
CA SER A 666 20.59 -41.72 -84.85
C SER A 666 21.78 -41.09 -85.57
N ASP A 667 22.98 -41.65 -85.37
CA ASP A 667 24.19 -41.34 -86.15
C ASP A 667 24.19 -41.93 -87.57
N ASN A 668 23.08 -42.52 -88.03
CA ASN A 668 22.91 -42.95 -89.41
C ASN A 668 22.97 -41.77 -90.40
N THR A 669 23.22 -42.05 -91.68
CA THR A 669 23.13 -41.07 -92.78
C THR A 669 21.78 -40.35 -92.83
N PHE A 670 20.70 -41.02 -92.40
CA PHE A 670 19.40 -40.39 -92.18
C PHE A 670 19.06 -40.44 -90.69
N SER A 671 19.10 -39.30 -90.01
CA SER A 671 19.02 -39.20 -88.53
C SER A 671 17.72 -39.72 -87.89
N HIS A 672 16.68 -39.97 -88.69
CA HIS A 672 15.41 -40.55 -88.27
C HIS A 672 15.31 -42.07 -88.50
N LEU A 673 16.38 -42.72 -88.98
CA LEU A 673 16.48 -44.17 -89.19
C LEU A 673 17.67 -44.72 -88.41
N ALA A 674 17.58 -45.96 -87.92
CA ALA A 674 18.68 -46.65 -87.27
C ALA A 674 18.75 -48.12 -87.72
N LYS A 675 19.97 -48.67 -87.83
CA LYS A 675 20.28 -50.09 -88.05
C LYS A 675 21.26 -50.59 -86.98
N THR A 676 21.54 -51.89 -86.96
CA THR A 676 22.51 -52.49 -86.04
C THR A 676 23.88 -51.80 -86.15
N GLY A 677 24.39 -51.33 -85.01
CA GLY A 677 25.68 -50.64 -84.91
C GLY A 677 25.59 -49.11 -84.89
N ASP A 678 24.41 -48.54 -85.19
CA ASP A 678 24.17 -47.10 -85.06
C ASP A 678 23.91 -46.72 -83.58
N ILE A 679 24.35 -45.53 -83.19
CA ILE A 679 24.09 -44.94 -81.86
C ILE A 679 22.84 -44.08 -81.94
N VAL A 680 21.88 -44.36 -81.06
CA VAL A 680 20.69 -43.53 -80.85
C VAL A 680 20.94 -42.62 -79.65
N THR A 681 20.85 -41.31 -79.86
CA THR A 681 21.03 -40.29 -78.83
C THR A 681 19.68 -39.65 -78.53
N VAL A 682 19.32 -39.60 -77.25
CA VAL A 682 18.24 -38.75 -76.75
C VAL A 682 18.88 -37.51 -76.15
N SER A 683 18.43 -36.34 -76.60
CA SER A 683 18.85 -35.05 -76.06
C SER A 683 17.64 -34.39 -75.42
N MET A 684 17.78 -34.04 -74.15
CA MET A 684 16.76 -33.35 -73.37
C MET A 684 17.33 -32.04 -72.87
N ALA A 685 16.50 -31.00 -72.82
CA ALA A 685 16.81 -29.76 -72.14
C ALA A 685 15.70 -29.47 -71.13
N TYR A 686 16.08 -29.09 -69.93
CA TYR A 686 15.20 -28.65 -68.86
C TYR A 686 15.36 -27.14 -68.69
N ASP A 687 14.31 -26.49 -68.22
CA ASP A 687 14.30 -25.09 -67.82
C ASP A 687 14.84 -24.88 -66.40
N GLU A 688 15.11 -25.97 -65.69
CA GLU A 688 15.72 -26.01 -64.37
C GLU A 688 16.82 -27.08 -64.28
N ASP A 689 17.60 -27.04 -63.20
CA ASP A 689 18.56 -28.09 -62.88
C ASP A 689 17.82 -29.34 -62.40
N VAL A 690 18.09 -30.47 -63.05
CA VAL A 690 17.51 -31.76 -62.68
C VAL A 690 18.61 -32.75 -62.37
N GLU A 691 18.31 -33.69 -61.47
CA GLU A 691 19.12 -34.90 -61.33
C GLU A 691 19.22 -35.65 -62.66
N VAL A 692 20.30 -36.41 -62.84
CA VAL A 692 20.56 -37.13 -64.09
C VAL A 692 19.34 -38.00 -64.44
N PRO A 693 18.62 -37.71 -65.54
CA PRO A 693 17.37 -38.39 -65.84
C PRO A 693 17.62 -39.84 -66.25
N ASP A 694 16.80 -40.75 -65.72
CA ASP A 694 16.77 -42.13 -66.19
C ASP A 694 16.11 -42.20 -67.58
N VAL A 695 16.87 -42.64 -68.58
CA VAL A 695 16.38 -42.75 -69.97
C VAL A 695 16.24 -44.22 -70.37
N THR A 696 15.01 -44.65 -70.67
CA THR A 696 14.73 -45.99 -71.19
C THR A 696 14.22 -45.94 -72.64
N PHE A 697 14.84 -46.72 -73.52
CA PHE A 697 14.36 -46.91 -74.89
C PHE A 697 13.42 -48.12 -74.95
N HIS A 698 12.10 -47.89 -75.04
CA HIS A 698 11.12 -48.96 -75.12
C HIS A 698 10.92 -49.39 -76.57
N GLY A 699 11.12 -50.67 -76.91
CA GLY A 699 10.82 -51.16 -78.26
C GLY A 699 11.64 -52.35 -78.79
N ASN A 700 12.62 -52.88 -78.07
CA ASN A 700 13.29 -54.14 -78.42
C ASN A 700 13.69 -54.87 -77.14
N ASN A 701 12.89 -55.85 -76.73
CA ASN A 701 13.31 -56.90 -75.80
C ASN A 701 14.17 -57.94 -76.53
#